data_AF-A0A7V1LS25-F1
#
_entry.id   AF-A0A7V1LS25-F1
#
_cell.length_a   1.000
_cell.length_b   1.000
_cell.length_c   1.000
_cell.angle_alpha   90.00
_cell.angle_beta   90.00
_cell.angle_gamma   90.00
#
_symmetry.space_group_name_H-M   'P 1'
#
loop_
_entity.id
_entity.type
_entity.pdbx_description
1 polymer ?
#
loop_
_entity_poly.entity_id
_entity_poly.type
_entity_poly.pdbx_seq_one_letter_code
_entity_poly.pdbx_strand_id
1 'polypeptide(L)'
;MATYKTPDVYVEEISLFPPSVAEVETAIPAFIGYTEKALKGGVEDVLLVPTKVTSLIEFKSIFGEFPKVNIEKVELDLNNVVIDSKIKSVFYMYDAIRTFFNNGGGKCYIISIGSYEDDIKKTDFEKGLKKLKKQDEPTLILFPDAVFMEDDLYEIQKQALTQCNDLQDRFCVFDLLEKDEIDGWQNGVDKFRDKIGMNYLKYGAAYTPYLKTNLTKNVRYADIKNVLKKSGVSVKLASLSTDADILSTIDLLDNSVADNAIINGDNTTSGSYKKFLKNNSIASLKEGYNNLVIGFKAAVNTALAQTTISVSNADNVRTEFKKLFDYIYNSADDLMNEWAKPSFSLTDKTVVPTVRDLISGTLKDAFERLNNNCFDAKDVIGKIIIDKVFNDYTLDVSQWGTIFTGASKVNDFYPITAPTDNKKKIENMSGAESKISAIFEQLNDAVQSVLAAAVSFVDNSENALKAIFPTFKNMITKVSSSLTVLPPSGAIAGIYASVDNARGVWKAPANVSLNSVSKLTEIIDNKEQEDLNVDVVAGKSINAIRAFTGKGILVWGARTLAGNDNEWRYVPVRRFFNMVEESVKKSTYWAVFEPNDANTWIKIKSMIENYLTQKWRDGALAGAKPDEAFFVKVGLGTTMTAQDILEGRMNVEIGMAVVRPAEFIILKFSHKMQES
;
A
#
# COMPACT_ATOMS: atom_id res chain seq x y z
N MET A 1 5.23 8.27 -55.04
CA MET A 1 4.61 7.47 -56.11
C MET A 1 5.69 6.69 -56.81
N ALA A 2 5.57 5.36 -56.90
CA ALA A 2 6.51 4.55 -57.64
C ALA A 2 6.56 5.00 -59.11
N THR A 3 7.75 5.19 -59.65
CA THR A 3 7.93 5.59 -61.05
C THR A 3 8.08 4.34 -61.90
N TYR A 4 7.01 3.95 -62.60
CA TYR A 4 6.99 2.79 -63.48
C TYR A 4 7.71 3.12 -64.80
N LYS A 5 8.74 2.33 -65.14
CA LYS A 5 9.61 2.58 -66.31
C LYS A 5 9.45 1.55 -67.41
N THR A 6 8.63 0.53 -67.22
CA THR A 6 8.36 -0.52 -68.20
C THR A 6 6.87 -0.82 -68.27
N PRO A 7 6.32 -1.12 -69.45
CA PRO A 7 4.95 -1.62 -69.54
C PRO A 7 4.90 -3.06 -69.01
N ASP A 8 4.41 -3.23 -67.77
CA ASP A 8 4.16 -4.52 -67.12
C ASP A 8 2.99 -4.40 -66.11
N VAL A 9 2.49 -5.51 -65.57
CA VAL A 9 1.49 -5.54 -64.49
C VAL A 9 2.19 -5.43 -63.14
N TYR A 10 1.92 -4.35 -62.42
CA TYR A 10 2.46 -4.12 -61.08
C TYR A 10 1.42 -4.44 -60.01
N VAL A 11 1.85 -5.13 -58.96
CA VAL A 11 1.07 -5.35 -57.74
C VAL A 11 1.67 -4.48 -56.65
N GLU A 12 0.88 -3.53 -56.15
CA GLU A 12 1.23 -2.74 -54.96
C GLU A 12 0.34 -3.19 -53.80
N GLU A 13 0.95 -3.50 -52.65
CA GLU A 13 0.22 -3.67 -51.40
C GLU A 13 -0.04 -2.29 -50.79
N ILE A 14 -1.20 -1.73 -51.07
CA ILE A 14 -1.70 -0.54 -50.37
C ILE A 14 -2.37 -1.03 -49.09
N SER A 15 -1.73 -0.83 -47.94
CA SER A 15 -2.38 -1.06 -46.65
C SER A 15 -3.51 -0.05 -46.48
N LEU A 16 -4.74 -0.50 -46.73
CA LEU A 16 -5.97 0.29 -46.68
C LEU A 16 -6.65 0.24 -45.30
N PHE A 17 -6.19 -0.61 -44.39
CA PHE A 17 -6.79 -0.70 -43.06
C PHE A 17 -6.38 0.53 -42.25
N PRO A 18 -7.34 1.39 -41.85
CA PRO A 18 -7.02 2.45 -40.92
C PRO A 18 -6.59 1.81 -39.59
N PRO A 19 -5.58 2.38 -38.91
CA PRO A 19 -5.29 2.00 -37.54
C PRO A 19 -6.56 2.19 -36.68
N SER A 20 -6.71 1.36 -35.66
CA SER A 20 -7.85 1.38 -34.75
C SER A 20 -7.50 2.06 -33.44
N VAL A 21 -8.48 2.71 -32.80
CA VAL A 21 -8.30 3.18 -31.42
C VAL A 21 -8.35 1.99 -30.48
N ALA A 22 -7.26 1.76 -29.74
CA ALA A 22 -7.25 0.84 -28.63
C ALA A 22 -7.79 1.55 -27.38
N GLU A 23 -8.81 0.96 -26.77
CA GLU A 23 -9.41 1.50 -25.54
C GLU A 23 -8.46 1.30 -24.35
N VAL A 24 -8.27 2.37 -23.58
CA VAL A 24 -7.53 2.29 -22.33
C VAL A 24 -8.37 1.68 -21.23
N GLU A 25 -7.69 1.06 -20.28
CA GLU A 25 -8.34 0.47 -19.13
C GLU A 25 -8.89 1.54 -18.19
N THR A 26 -9.97 1.20 -17.51
CA THR A 26 -10.72 2.13 -16.67
C THR A 26 -10.79 1.61 -15.23
N ALA A 27 -11.09 2.52 -14.31
CA ALA A 27 -11.20 2.24 -12.87
C ALA A 27 -10.01 1.45 -12.29
N ILE A 28 -8.79 1.87 -12.61
CA ILE A 28 -7.55 1.38 -11.97
C ILE A 28 -7.19 2.39 -10.88
N PRO A 29 -7.51 2.12 -9.61
CA PRO A 29 -7.19 3.04 -8.54
C PRO A 29 -5.72 3.00 -8.13
N ALA A 30 -5.20 4.17 -7.80
CA ALA A 30 -4.00 4.36 -7.01
C ALA A 30 -4.38 4.70 -5.57
N PHE A 31 -4.07 3.78 -4.65
CA PHE A 31 -4.20 3.99 -3.22
C PHE A 31 -2.91 4.58 -2.68
N ILE A 32 -3.01 5.74 -2.04
CA ILE A 32 -1.88 6.42 -1.40
C ILE A 32 -2.10 6.43 0.12
N GLY A 33 -1.17 5.89 0.89
CA GLY A 33 -1.29 5.76 2.34
C GLY A 33 -0.24 4.84 2.96
N TYR A 34 -0.38 4.57 4.25
CA TYR A 34 0.60 3.87 5.06
C TYR A 34 0.34 2.36 5.05
N THR A 35 1.41 1.58 5.10
CA THR A 35 1.36 0.11 5.06
C THR A 35 2.22 -0.47 6.20
N GLU A 36 2.09 -1.76 6.52
CA GLU A 36 2.93 -2.38 7.55
C GLU A 36 4.41 -2.36 7.14
N LYS A 37 4.64 -2.69 5.87
CA LYS A 37 5.96 -2.77 5.23
C LYS A 37 5.84 -2.36 3.76
N ALA A 38 6.97 -2.28 3.07
CA ALA A 38 7.01 -2.05 1.62
C ALA A 38 8.15 -2.87 1.00
N LEU A 39 8.04 -4.20 1.06
CA LEU A 39 9.11 -5.12 0.63
C LEU A 39 8.58 -6.16 -0.36
N LYS A 40 8.98 -6.06 -1.62
CA LYS A 40 8.65 -7.02 -2.66
C LYS A 40 9.65 -8.19 -2.66
N GLY A 41 9.14 -9.41 -2.69
CA GLY A 41 9.97 -10.63 -2.58
C GLY A 41 10.77 -10.72 -1.27
N GLY A 42 10.41 -9.94 -0.25
CA GLY A 42 11.10 -9.88 1.05
C GLY A 42 12.44 -9.12 1.04
N VAL A 43 12.86 -8.56 -0.09
CA VAL A 43 14.19 -7.93 -0.23
C VAL A 43 14.17 -6.59 -0.98
N GLU A 44 13.26 -6.40 -1.95
CA GLU A 44 13.19 -5.19 -2.76
C GLU A 44 12.34 -4.13 -2.05
N ASP A 45 12.95 -3.03 -1.64
CA ASP A 45 12.23 -1.88 -1.07
C ASP A 45 11.41 -1.17 -2.15
N VAL A 46 10.09 -1.12 -1.93
CA VAL A 46 9.12 -0.47 -2.81
C VAL A 46 8.44 0.74 -2.15
N LEU A 47 9.03 1.30 -1.09
CA LEU A 47 8.58 2.53 -0.47
C LEU A 47 8.59 3.69 -1.49
N LEU A 48 7.48 4.43 -1.59
CA LEU A 48 7.27 5.51 -2.57
C LEU A 48 7.46 5.06 -4.04
N VAL A 49 7.34 3.76 -4.33
CA VAL A 49 7.33 3.19 -5.67
C VAL A 49 5.91 2.71 -5.99
N PRO A 50 5.21 3.33 -6.97
CA PRO A 50 3.90 2.84 -7.39
C PRO A 50 3.97 1.39 -7.84
N THR A 51 3.38 0.50 -7.04
CA THR A 51 3.46 -0.94 -7.25
C THR A 51 2.08 -1.48 -7.58
N LYS A 52 1.98 -2.17 -8.72
CA LYS A 52 0.75 -2.81 -9.16
C LYS A 52 0.50 -4.07 -8.34
N VAL A 53 -0.73 -4.23 -7.87
CA VAL A 53 -1.22 -5.46 -7.23
C VAL A 53 -2.54 -5.88 -7.86
N THR A 54 -2.76 -7.18 -7.91
CA THR A 54 -3.92 -7.80 -8.58
C THR A 54 -4.82 -8.57 -7.61
N SER A 55 -4.35 -8.82 -6.39
CA SER A 55 -5.10 -9.53 -5.37
C SER A 55 -4.72 -9.07 -3.97
N LEU A 56 -5.59 -9.36 -3.00
CA LEU A 56 -5.31 -9.11 -1.59
C LEU A 56 -4.11 -9.96 -1.08
N ILE A 57 -3.89 -11.16 -1.63
CA ILE A 57 -2.77 -12.03 -1.24
C ILE A 57 -1.44 -11.39 -1.67
N GLU A 58 -1.39 -10.88 -2.89
CA GLU A 58 -0.22 -10.15 -3.40
C GLU A 58 0.03 -8.88 -2.59
N PHE A 59 -1.02 -8.13 -2.26
CA PHE A 59 -0.92 -6.97 -1.36
C PHE A 59 -0.26 -7.36 -0.04
N LYS A 60 -0.76 -8.42 0.64
CA LYS A 60 -0.22 -8.87 1.93
C LYS A 60 1.25 -9.27 1.85
N SER A 61 1.63 -9.95 0.77
CA SER A 61 3.01 -10.36 0.58
C SER A 61 3.97 -9.16 0.53
N ILE A 62 3.57 -8.06 -0.11
CA ILE A 62 4.43 -6.89 -0.37
C ILE A 62 4.31 -5.85 0.75
N PHE A 63 3.08 -5.53 1.14
CA PHE A 63 2.72 -4.39 2.00
C PHE A 63 2.30 -4.77 3.42
N GLY A 64 2.08 -6.06 3.68
CA GLY A 64 1.66 -6.58 4.97
C GLY A 64 0.15 -6.50 5.22
N GLU A 65 -0.23 -6.61 6.48
CA GLU A 65 -1.62 -6.72 6.93
C GLU A 65 -2.13 -5.45 7.62
N PHE A 66 -3.09 -5.59 8.54
CA PHE A 66 -3.72 -4.49 9.28
C PHE A 66 -2.77 -3.94 10.35
N PRO A 67 -2.89 -2.65 10.71
CA PRO A 67 -2.17 -2.08 11.84
C PRO A 67 -2.60 -2.74 13.15
N LYS A 68 -1.74 -2.65 14.18
CA LYS A 68 -2.05 -3.11 15.53
C LYS A 68 -3.39 -2.54 16.00
N VAL A 69 -4.27 -3.41 16.50
CA VAL A 69 -5.62 -3.02 16.88
C VAL A 69 -5.57 -2.22 18.16
N ASN A 70 -6.04 -0.97 18.12
CA ASN A 70 -6.20 -0.15 19.32
C ASN A 70 -7.64 -0.25 19.83
N ILE A 71 -7.84 -0.87 20.98
CA ILE A 71 -9.16 -1.05 21.59
C ILE A 71 -9.30 -0.05 22.72
N GLU A 72 -10.26 0.87 22.60
CA GLU A 72 -10.46 1.94 23.59
C GLU A 72 -11.21 1.44 24.82
N LYS A 73 -12.23 0.59 24.60
CA LYS A 73 -13.03 -0.02 25.66
C LYS A 73 -13.64 -1.34 25.22
N VAL A 74 -13.81 -2.24 26.19
CA VAL A 74 -14.65 -3.44 26.09
C VAL A 74 -15.54 -3.48 27.34
N GLU A 75 -16.84 -3.31 27.17
CA GLU A 75 -17.81 -3.31 28.26
C GLU A 75 -18.50 -4.68 28.37
N LEU A 76 -18.52 -5.21 29.59
CA LEU A 76 -19.11 -6.48 29.96
C LEU A 76 -20.39 -6.29 30.77
N ASP A 77 -21.38 -7.16 30.56
CA ASP A 77 -22.53 -7.28 31.45
C ASP A 77 -22.20 -8.04 32.76
N LEU A 78 -23.22 -8.20 33.61
CA LEU A 78 -23.08 -8.95 34.86
C LEU A 78 -22.67 -10.42 34.66
N ASN A 79 -22.97 -11.00 33.50
CA ASN A 79 -22.66 -12.37 33.10
C ASN A 79 -21.35 -12.49 32.31
N ASN A 80 -20.52 -11.44 32.28
CA ASN A 80 -19.23 -11.38 31.57
C ASN A 80 -19.36 -11.48 30.04
N VAL A 81 -20.51 -11.09 29.48
CA VAL A 81 -20.74 -11.04 28.04
C VAL A 81 -20.44 -9.63 27.53
N VAL A 82 -19.70 -9.53 26.41
CA VAL A 82 -19.46 -8.24 25.74
C VAL A 82 -20.77 -7.65 25.25
N ILE A 83 -21.08 -6.44 25.71
CA ILE A 83 -22.24 -5.64 25.31
C ILE A 83 -21.86 -4.47 24.41
N ASP A 84 -20.66 -3.91 24.59
CA ASP A 84 -20.13 -2.82 23.76
C ASP A 84 -18.61 -2.95 23.66
N SER A 85 -18.06 -2.54 22.52
CA SER A 85 -16.61 -2.48 22.32
C SER A 85 -16.30 -1.42 21.28
N LYS A 86 -15.27 -0.62 21.54
CA LYS A 86 -14.86 0.44 20.62
C LYS A 86 -13.43 0.20 20.16
N ILE A 87 -13.27 0.00 18.85
CA ILE A 87 -11.97 -0.15 18.19
C ILE A 87 -11.64 1.17 17.51
N LYS A 88 -10.51 1.76 17.87
CA LYS A 88 -9.96 2.95 17.22
C LYS A 88 -9.02 2.50 16.10
N SER A 89 -9.36 2.80 14.85
CA SER A 89 -8.42 2.63 13.73
C SER A 89 -7.52 3.86 13.63
N VAL A 90 -6.25 3.64 13.32
CA VAL A 90 -5.27 4.71 13.05
C VAL A 90 -4.89 4.76 11.56
N PHE A 91 -5.08 3.65 10.85
CA PHE A 91 -4.89 3.55 9.41
C PHE A 91 -6.05 2.75 8.80
N TYR A 92 -6.48 3.13 7.61
CA TYR A 92 -7.58 2.55 6.83
C TYR A 92 -7.12 1.90 5.52
N MET A 93 -5.89 2.14 5.05
CA MET A 93 -5.38 1.61 3.77
C MET A 93 -5.70 0.11 3.56
N TYR A 94 -5.33 -0.76 4.51
CA TYR A 94 -5.55 -2.20 4.36
C TYR A 94 -7.04 -2.57 4.29
N ASP A 95 -7.89 -1.96 5.12
CA ASP A 95 -9.34 -2.22 5.10
C ASP A 95 -10.02 -1.60 3.84
N ALA A 96 -9.50 -0.47 3.33
CA ALA A 96 -9.92 0.12 2.06
C ALA A 96 -9.62 -0.82 0.88
N ILE A 97 -8.45 -1.48 0.89
CA ILE A 97 -8.09 -2.49 -0.11
C ILE A 97 -9.00 -3.74 -0.01
N ARG A 98 -9.30 -4.20 1.21
CA ARG A 98 -10.25 -5.31 1.40
C ARG A 98 -11.63 -4.99 0.84
N THR A 99 -12.16 -3.81 1.17
CA THR A 99 -13.47 -3.37 0.66
C THR A 99 -13.44 -3.16 -0.86
N PHE A 100 -12.34 -2.67 -1.42
CA PHE A 100 -12.15 -2.58 -2.88
C PHE A 100 -12.31 -3.94 -3.57
N PHE A 101 -11.53 -4.95 -3.14
CA PHE A 101 -11.62 -6.29 -3.73
C PHE A 101 -12.99 -6.95 -3.49
N ASN A 102 -13.59 -6.78 -2.31
CA ASN A 102 -14.92 -7.33 -2.00
C ASN A 102 -16.05 -6.70 -2.83
N ASN A 103 -15.85 -5.50 -3.38
CA ASN A 103 -16.82 -4.78 -4.21
C ASN A 103 -16.53 -4.86 -5.71
N GLY A 104 -15.70 -5.83 -6.14
CA GLY A 104 -15.43 -6.09 -7.56
C GLY A 104 -14.21 -5.34 -8.11
N GLY A 105 -13.33 -4.87 -7.24
CA GLY A 105 -12.03 -4.34 -7.60
C GLY A 105 -11.15 -5.38 -8.29
N GLY A 106 -10.49 -4.96 -9.36
CA GLY A 106 -9.48 -5.76 -10.07
C GLY A 106 -8.08 -5.34 -9.68
N LYS A 107 -7.27 -4.90 -10.64
CA LYS A 107 -5.94 -4.37 -10.37
C LYS A 107 -5.98 -2.97 -9.79
N CYS A 108 -5.03 -2.69 -8.91
CA CYS A 108 -4.80 -1.37 -8.35
C CYS A 108 -3.30 -1.11 -8.18
N TYR A 109 -2.97 0.16 -8.00
CA TYR A 109 -1.64 0.61 -7.63
C TYR A 109 -1.62 0.99 -6.16
N ILE A 110 -0.58 0.55 -5.47
CA ILE A 110 -0.31 0.94 -4.09
C ILE A 110 0.91 1.84 -4.09
N ILE A 111 0.78 2.99 -3.45
CA ILE A 111 1.89 3.86 -3.11
C ILE A 111 1.97 3.88 -1.59
N SER A 112 2.85 3.02 -1.05
CA SER A 112 3.20 3.08 0.36
C SER A 112 4.03 4.35 0.60
N ILE A 113 3.57 5.20 1.53
CA ILE A 113 4.22 6.47 1.87
C ILE A 113 4.90 6.46 3.25
N GLY A 114 4.83 5.33 3.96
CA GLY A 114 5.38 5.15 5.30
C GLY A 114 4.87 3.86 5.94
N SER A 115 5.37 3.60 7.15
CA SER A 115 5.00 2.44 7.98
C SER A 115 3.93 2.79 9.03
N TYR A 116 3.35 1.79 9.69
CA TYR A 116 2.43 2.02 10.81
C TYR A 116 3.07 2.62 12.07
N GLU A 117 4.39 2.71 12.12
CA GLU A 117 5.14 3.35 13.21
C GLU A 117 5.37 4.85 12.97
N ASP A 118 5.05 5.35 11.77
CA ASP A 118 5.23 6.74 11.39
C ASP A 118 3.99 7.59 11.70
N ASP A 119 4.20 8.86 12.05
CA ASP A 119 3.08 9.81 12.14
C ASP A 119 2.53 10.14 10.74
N ILE A 120 1.21 10.29 10.64
CA ILE A 120 0.53 10.69 9.41
C ILE A 120 0.85 12.16 9.10
N LYS A 121 1.53 12.40 7.97
CA LYS A 121 1.99 13.75 7.57
C LYS A 121 1.58 14.07 6.14
N LYS A 122 1.14 15.31 5.93
CA LYS A 122 0.81 15.85 4.60
C LYS A 122 1.94 15.65 3.58
N THR A 123 3.17 15.94 3.98
CA THR A 123 4.36 15.85 3.11
C THR A 123 4.56 14.47 2.49
N ASP A 124 4.10 13.41 3.14
CA ASP A 124 4.26 12.05 2.64
C ASP A 124 3.24 11.74 1.54
N PHE A 125 2.01 12.23 1.69
CA PHE A 125 1.01 12.21 0.62
C PHE A 125 1.44 13.04 -0.59
N GLU A 126 2.05 14.21 -0.39
CA GLU A 126 2.58 15.03 -1.49
C GLU A 126 3.67 14.28 -2.29
N LYS A 127 4.58 13.58 -1.59
CA LYS A 127 5.58 12.71 -2.24
C LYS A 127 4.91 11.59 -3.03
N GLY A 128 3.92 10.93 -2.43
CA GLY A 128 3.16 9.84 -3.07
C GLY A 128 2.46 10.31 -4.35
N LEU A 129 1.77 11.46 -4.29
CA LEU A 129 1.08 12.06 -5.42
C LEU A 129 2.05 12.45 -6.56
N LYS A 130 3.21 13.02 -6.21
CA LYS A 130 4.28 13.34 -7.17
C LYS A 130 4.83 12.10 -7.87
N LYS A 131 4.93 10.97 -7.16
CA LYS A 131 5.34 9.68 -7.75
C LYS A 131 4.26 9.13 -8.68
N LEU A 132 3.00 9.21 -8.26
CA LEU A 132 1.85 8.80 -9.07
C LEU A 132 1.78 9.56 -10.40
N LYS A 133 2.11 10.86 -10.44
CA LYS A 133 2.12 11.68 -11.67
C LYS A 133 2.95 11.09 -12.82
N LYS A 134 3.94 10.23 -12.51
CA LYS A 134 4.81 9.59 -13.51
C LYS A 134 4.29 8.23 -13.99
N GLN A 135 3.24 7.71 -13.37
CA GLN A 135 2.68 6.40 -13.67
C GLN A 135 1.44 6.56 -14.54
N ASP A 136 1.44 5.92 -15.70
CA ASP A 136 0.44 6.13 -16.76
C ASP A 136 -0.89 5.37 -16.53
N GLU A 137 -0.86 4.11 -16.10
CA GLU A 137 -2.09 3.28 -15.97
C GLU A 137 -3.16 3.76 -14.96
N PRO A 138 -2.83 4.37 -13.80
CA PRO A 138 -3.84 4.72 -12.80
C PRO A 138 -4.84 5.75 -13.30
N THR A 139 -6.13 5.47 -13.15
CA THR A 139 -7.23 6.35 -13.55
C THR A 139 -8.06 6.87 -12.37
N LEU A 140 -7.92 6.28 -11.18
CA LEU A 140 -8.53 6.80 -9.94
C LEU A 140 -7.47 7.14 -8.89
N ILE A 141 -7.72 8.15 -8.07
CA ILE A 141 -6.84 8.55 -6.96
C ILE A 141 -7.62 8.52 -5.64
N LEU A 142 -7.06 7.85 -4.62
CA LEU A 142 -7.67 7.66 -3.30
C LEU A 142 -6.66 7.86 -2.17
N PHE A 143 -7.15 8.38 -1.04
CA PHE A 143 -6.34 8.69 0.15
C PHE A 143 -7.02 8.20 1.44
N PRO A 144 -7.20 6.88 1.63
CA PRO A 144 -7.99 6.34 2.74
C PRO A 144 -7.46 6.76 4.13
N ASP A 145 -6.15 6.95 4.27
CA ASP A 145 -5.52 7.36 5.55
C ASP A 145 -5.48 8.88 5.76
N ALA A 146 -5.68 9.68 4.71
CA ALA A 146 -5.53 11.13 4.79
C ALA A 146 -6.59 11.78 5.69
N VAL A 147 -7.68 11.08 5.97
CA VAL A 147 -8.78 11.55 6.83
C VAL A 147 -8.34 11.85 8.27
N PHE A 148 -7.20 11.32 8.70
CA PHE A 148 -6.60 11.60 10.00
C PHE A 148 -5.84 12.94 10.07
N MET A 149 -5.60 13.62 8.94
CA MET A 149 -4.87 14.89 8.88
C MET A 149 -5.75 16.14 9.08
N GLU A 150 -7.02 15.95 9.46
CA GLU A 150 -7.99 17.02 9.63
C GLU A 150 -8.04 18.01 8.46
N ASP A 151 -7.58 19.25 8.65
CA ASP A 151 -7.63 20.31 7.63
C ASP A 151 -6.64 20.09 6.47
N ASP A 152 -5.52 19.43 6.72
CA ASP A 152 -4.51 19.14 5.69
C ASP A 152 -5.03 18.12 4.65
N LEU A 153 -6.08 17.37 4.96
CA LEU A 153 -6.80 16.52 4.00
C LEU A 153 -7.21 17.31 2.76
N TYR A 154 -7.83 18.48 2.95
CA TYR A 154 -8.39 19.26 1.85
C TYR A 154 -7.29 19.84 0.96
N GLU A 155 -6.11 20.13 1.50
CA GLU A 155 -4.95 20.56 0.71
C GLU A 155 -4.47 19.45 -0.23
N ILE A 156 -4.38 18.21 0.26
CA ILE A 156 -4.03 17.05 -0.59
C ILE A 156 -5.11 16.79 -1.65
N GLN A 157 -6.39 16.88 -1.27
CA GLN A 157 -7.50 16.72 -2.22
C GLN A 157 -7.45 17.79 -3.33
N LYS A 158 -7.16 19.06 -2.99
CA LYS A 158 -6.94 20.13 -3.97
C LYS A 158 -5.76 19.86 -4.91
N GLN A 159 -4.63 19.38 -4.37
CA GLN A 159 -3.48 19.01 -5.19
C GLN A 159 -3.80 17.85 -6.15
N ALA A 160 -4.57 16.85 -5.69
CA ALA A 160 -5.00 15.74 -6.52
C ALA A 160 -5.94 16.18 -7.66
N LEU A 161 -6.85 17.12 -7.40
CA LEU A 161 -7.70 17.73 -8.43
C LEU A 161 -6.87 18.50 -9.47
N THR A 162 -5.88 19.28 -9.04
CA THR A 162 -4.94 19.97 -9.94
C THR A 162 -4.19 18.96 -10.81
N GLN A 163 -3.71 17.85 -10.24
CA GLN A 163 -3.05 16.81 -11.01
C GLN A 163 -4.00 16.15 -12.04
N CYS A 164 -5.26 15.90 -11.67
CA CYS A 164 -6.24 15.37 -12.61
C CYS A 164 -6.52 16.36 -13.75
N ASN A 165 -6.49 17.67 -13.47
CA ASN A 165 -6.62 18.69 -14.51
C ASN A 165 -5.38 18.75 -15.43
N ASP A 166 -4.18 18.61 -14.88
CA ASP A 166 -2.94 18.63 -15.66
C ASP A 166 -2.84 17.45 -16.63
N LEU A 167 -3.26 16.27 -16.20
CA LEU A 167 -3.06 15.02 -16.93
C LEU A 167 -4.31 14.57 -17.72
N GLN A 168 -5.50 14.99 -17.27
CA GLN A 168 -6.82 14.74 -17.89
C GLN A 168 -7.22 13.26 -18.06
N ASP A 169 -6.44 12.33 -17.53
CA ASP A 169 -6.64 10.88 -17.59
C ASP A 169 -7.09 10.28 -16.23
N ARG A 170 -7.09 11.06 -15.15
CA ARG A 170 -7.43 10.59 -13.78
C ARG A 170 -8.66 11.28 -13.19
N PHE A 171 -9.23 10.63 -12.18
CA PHE A 171 -10.39 11.11 -11.42
C PHE A 171 -10.25 10.79 -9.93
N CYS A 172 -10.60 11.72 -9.05
CA CYS A 172 -10.48 11.56 -7.62
C CYS A 172 -11.75 10.96 -6.98
N VAL A 173 -11.58 10.02 -6.07
CA VAL A 173 -12.66 9.54 -5.18
C VAL A 173 -12.30 9.93 -3.76
N PHE A 174 -13.06 10.86 -3.19
CA PHE A 174 -12.77 11.48 -1.91
C PHE A 174 -13.66 10.99 -0.79
N ASP A 175 -13.04 10.87 0.37
CA ASP A 175 -13.69 10.73 1.66
C ASP A 175 -13.84 12.09 2.32
N LEU A 176 -14.91 12.25 3.09
CA LEU A 176 -15.10 13.39 3.97
C LEU A 176 -14.50 13.09 5.34
N LEU A 177 -14.12 14.12 6.08
CA LEU A 177 -13.78 13.94 7.48
C LEU A 177 -15.06 13.65 8.27
N GLU A 178 -15.09 12.55 8.99
CA GLU A 178 -16.21 12.19 9.87
C GLU A 178 -15.68 11.90 11.27
N LYS A 179 -16.11 12.69 12.25
CA LYS A 179 -15.77 12.49 13.67
C LYS A 179 -16.86 11.70 14.37
N ASP A 180 -16.46 10.84 15.30
CA ASP A 180 -17.36 10.08 16.18
C ASP A 180 -17.91 10.99 17.29
N GLU A 181 -18.68 12.00 16.88
CA GLU A 181 -19.32 13.01 17.73
C GLU A 181 -20.72 13.35 17.19
N ILE A 182 -21.56 13.97 18.02
CA ILE A 182 -22.87 14.46 17.58
C ILE A 182 -22.68 15.44 16.42
N ASP A 183 -23.45 15.25 15.35
CA ASP A 183 -23.38 16.01 14.11
C ASP A 183 -21.99 15.98 13.41
N GLY A 184 -21.15 15.01 13.76
CA GLY A 184 -19.79 14.87 13.23
C GLY A 184 -19.75 14.71 11.71
N TRP A 185 -20.80 14.12 11.12
CA TRP A 185 -20.91 13.94 9.67
C TRP A 185 -21.34 15.23 8.96
N GLN A 186 -22.31 15.99 9.47
CA GLN A 186 -22.69 17.28 8.89
C GLN A 186 -21.55 18.28 9.01
N ASN A 187 -20.87 18.33 10.16
CA ASN A 187 -19.66 19.15 10.32
C ASN A 187 -18.57 18.79 9.30
N GLY A 188 -18.46 17.50 8.95
CA GLY A 188 -17.60 17.01 7.88
C GLY A 188 -17.99 17.53 6.49
N VAL A 189 -19.29 17.49 6.18
CA VAL A 189 -19.88 18.03 4.94
C VAL A 189 -19.60 19.52 4.79
N ASP A 190 -19.88 20.30 5.84
CA ASP A 190 -19.70 21.75 5.82
C ASP A 190 -18.22 22.13 5.67
N LYS A 191 -17.33 21.51 6.46
CA LYS A 191 -15.88 21.74 6.33
C LYS A 191 -15.33 21.38 4.96
N PHE A 192 -15.79 20.27 4.38
CA PHE A 192 -15.41 19.87 3.03
C PHE A 192 -15.83 20.94 2.02
N ARG A 193 -17.08 21.40 2.10
CA ARG A 193 -17.60 22.46 1.23
C ARG A 193 -16.84 23.75 1.37
N ASP A 194 -16.45 24.15 2.57
CA ASP A 194 -15.70 25.38 2.77
C ASP A 194 -14.26 25.29 2.24
N LYS A 195 -13.58 24.14 2.45
CA LYS A 195 -12.12 24.05 2.28
C LYS A 195 -11.64 23.46 0.95
N ILE A 196 -12.46 22.67 0.25
CA ILE A 196 -12.06 22.03 -1.03
C ILE A 196 -11.81 23.04 -2.17
N GLY A 197 -12.29 24.29 -2.05
CA GLY A 197 -12.14 25.32 -3.09
C GLY A 197 -13.05 25.11 -4.30
N MET A 198 -12.81 25.85 -5.40
CA MET A 198 -13.68 25.85 -6.61
C MET A 198 -12.96 25.33 -7.86
N ASN A 199 -11.67 25.03 -7.78
CA ASN A 199 -10.87 24.67 -8.93
C ASN A 199 -11.05 23.19 -9.28
N TYR A 200 -11.22 22.90 -10.56
CA TYR A 200 -11.14 21.55 -11.13
C TYR A 200 -12.12 20.53 -10.53
N LEU A 201 -13.23 21.00 -9.94
CA LEU A 201 -14.23 20.17 -9.26
C LEU A 201 -14.81 19.04 -10.12
N LYS A 202 -14.81 19.21 -11.45
CA LYS A 202 -15.26 18.17 -12.38
C LYS A 202 -14.46 16.87 -12.28
N TYR A 203 -13.21 16.90 -11.80
CA TYR A 203 -12.34 15.73 -11.73
C TYR A 203 -12.43 14.95 -10.42
N GLY A 204 -13.38 15.26 -9.53
CA GLY A 204 -13.56 14.53 -8.28
C GLY A 204 -15.01 14.20 -7.99
N ALA A 205 -15.22 13.22 -7.12
CA ALA A 205 -16.48 12.95 -6.45
C ALA A 205 -16.22 12.59 -4.99
N ALA A 206 -17.09 13.05 -4.09
CA ALA A 206 -17.00 12.74 -2.67
C ALA A 206 -18.19 11.91 -2.21
N TYR A 207 -17.98 11.06 -1.21
CA TYR A 207 -18.97 10.09 -0.73
C TYR A 207 -19.12 10.14 0.80
N THR A 208 -20.36 10.06 1.26
CA THR A 208 -20.75 10.08 2.69
C THR A 208 -22.01 9.20 2.89
N PRO A 209 -22.24 8.60 4.05
CA PRO A 209 -21.40 8.61 5.25
C PRO A 209 -20.44 7.41 5.28
N TYR A 210 -19.65 7.31 6.35
CA TYR A 210 -18.74 6.20 6.57
C TYR A 210 -19.48 4.85 6.70
N LEU A 211 -18.74 3.78 6.41
CA LEU A 211 -19.24 2.42 6.36
C LEU A 211 -18.92 1.68 7.66
N LYS A 212 -19.91 1.01 8.25
CA LYS A 212 -19.70 0.07 9.35
C LYS A 212 -19.67 -1.35 8.79
N THR A 213 -18.47 -1.92 8.71
CA THR A 213 -18.22 -3.21 8.04
C THR A 213 -18.01 -4.35 9.02
N ASN A 214 -18.33 -5.56 8.57
CA ASN A 214 -18.11 -6.81 9.31
C ASN A 214 -16.73 -7.42 9.03
N LEU A 215 -15.76 -6.59 8.66
CA LEU A 215 -14.39 -7.02 8.41
C LEU A 215 -13.76 -7.48 9.73
N THR A 216 -13.45 -8.77 9.80
CA THR A 216 -12.81 -9.36 10.98
C THR A 216 -11.43 -8.75 11.20
N LYS A 217 -11.12 -8.44 12.46
CA LYS A 217 -9.80 -8.02 12.94
C LYS A 217 -9.19 -9.10 13.84
N ASN A 218 -7.87 -9.26 13.78
CA ASN A 218 -7.17 -10.16 14.69
C ASN A 218 -7.00 -9.47 16.04
N VAL A 219 -7.90 -9.77 16.98
CA VAL A 219 -7.84 -9.24 18.35
C VAL A 219 -7.13 -10.27 19.21
N ARG A 220 -6.09 -9.83 19.90
CA ARG A 220 -5.29 -10.67 20.81
C ARG A 220 -5.59 -10.33 22.26
N TYR A 221 -5.14 -11.19 23.17
CA TYR A 221 -5.22 -10.90 24.61
C TYR A 221 -4.54 -9.58 24.97
N ALA A 222 -3.38 -9.31 24.37
CA ALA A 222 -2.60 -8.10 24.59
C ALA A 222 -3.39 -6.81 24.31
N ASP A 223 -4.35 -6.85 23.38
CA ASP A 223 -5.15 -5.69 22.98
C ASP A 223 -6.30 -5.41 23.95
N ILE A 224 -6.82 -6.43 24.63
CA ILE A 224 -7.98 -6.28 25.53
C ILE A 224 -7.62 -6.24 27.01
N LYS A 225 -6.46 -6.76 27.43
CA LYS A 225 -6.14 -7.01 28.86
C LYS A 225 -6.26 -5.79 29.79
N ASN A 226 -6.05 -4.59 29.25
CA ASN A 226 -6.06 -3.34 30.02
C ASN A 226 -7.34 -2.49 29.85
N VAL A 227 -8.30 -2.95 29.04
CA VAL A 227 -9.46 -2.12 28.62
C VAL A 227 -10.81 -2.76 28.91
N LEU A 228 -10.81 -3.85 29.70
CA LEU A 228 -12.01 -4.52 30.18
C LEU A 228 -12.69 -3.69 31.26
N LYS A 229 -13.99 -3.44 31.09
CA LYS A 229 -14.85 -2.79 32.08
C LYS A 229 -16.09 -3.62 32.33
N LYS A 230 -16.57 -3.60 33.58
CA LYS A 230 -17.83 -4.22 34.01
C LYS A 230 -18.61 -3.20 34.82
N SER A 231 -19.78 -2.81 34.31
CA SER A 231 -20.58 -1.72 34.89
C SER A 231 -19.80 -0.41 35.05
N GLY A 232 -18.95 -0.10 34.06
CA GLY A 232 -18.09 1.08 34.04
C GLY A 232 -16.82 0.98 34.91
N VAL A 233 -16.62 -0.10 35.67
CA VAL A 233 -15.45 -0.31 36.52
C VAL A 233 -14.42 -1.17 35.80
N SER A 234 -13.15 -0.75 35.78
CA SER A 234 -12.06 -1.53 35.18
C SER A 234 -11.87 -2.87 35.90
N VAL A 235 -11.81 -3.96 35.15
CA VAL A 235 -11.63 -5.33 35.66
C VAL A 235 -10.46 -6.01 34.96
N LYS A 236 -9.79 -6.95 35.64
CA LYS A 236 -8.76 -7.81 35.03
C LYS A 236 -9.39 -9.10 34.55
N LEU A 237 -8.81 -9.72 33.51
CA LEU A 237 -9.30 -11.01 33.02
C LEU A 237 -9.31 -12.09 34.13
N ALA A 238 -8.28 -12.09 34.99
CA ALA A 238 -8.17 -12.99 36.13
C ALA A 238 -9.35 -12.87 37.12
N SER A 239 -9.96 -11.69 37.28
CA SER A 239 -11.10 -11.51 38.19
C SER A 239 -12.42 -12.11 37.68
N LEU A 240 -12.43 -12.64 36.45
CA LEU A 240 -13.63 -13.19 35.82
C LEU A 240 -13.75 -14.72 35.99
N SER A 241 -12.80 -15.35 36.69
CA SER A 241 -12.81 -16.79 37.00
C SER A 241 -12.27 -17.03 38.41
N THR A 242 -12.71 -18.14 39.02
CA THR A 242 -12.15 -18.66 40.28
C THR A 242 -11.44 -20.00 40.09
N ASP A 243 -11.39 -20.51 38.87
CA ASP A 243 -10.78 -21.79 38.51
C ASP A 243 -9.24 -21.66 38.48
N ALA A 244 -8.54 -22.54 39.21
CA ALA A 244 -7.09 -22.47 39.37
C ALA A 244 -6.31 -22.71 38.06
N ASP A 245 -6.81 -23.58 37.18
CA ASP A 245 -6.17 -23.88 35.89
C ASP A 245 -6.32 -22.70 34.93
N ILE A 246 -7.47 -22.02 34.96
CA ILE A 246 -7.69 -20.78 34.21
C ILE A 246 -6.77 -19.67 34.71
N LEU A 247 -6.68 -19.46 36.03
CA LEU A 247 -5.85 -18.41 36.62
C LEU A 247 -4.36 -18.61 36.29
N SER A 248 -3.84 -19.83 36.43
CA SER A 248 -2.45 -20.13 36.08
C SER A 248 -2.15 -19.95 34.59
N THR A 249 -3.10 -20.28 33.70
CA THR A 249 -2.95 -20.05 32.26
C THR A 249 -3.00 -18.56 31.90
N ILE A 250 -3.78 -17.74 32.62
CA ILE A 250 -3.78 -16.29 32.48
C ILE A 250 -2.42 -15.71 32.87
N ASP A 251 -1.85 -16.14 34.00
CA ASP A 251 -0.52 -15.68 34.45
C ASP A 251 0.57 -16.05 33.44
N LEU A 252 0.54 -17.27 32.90
CA LEU A 252 1.46 -17.70 31.84
C LEU A 252 1.34 -16.83 30.58
N LEU A 253 0.11 -16.49 30.18
CA LEU A 253 -0.14 -15.63 29.03
C LEU A 253 0.30 -14.18 29.28
N ASP A 254 0.07 -13.64 30.47
CA ASP A 254 0.56 -12.31 30.87
C ASP A 254 2.10 -12.24 30.80
N ASN A 255 2.78 -13.26 31.33
CA ASN A 255 4.23 -13.38 31.25
C ASN A 255 4.71 -13.49 29.79
N SER A 256 4.07 -14.36 29.00
CA SER A 256 4.40 -14.54 27.57
C SER A 256 4.27 -13.23 26.79
N VAL A 257 3.21 -12.46 27.03
CA VAL A 257 2.98 -11.15 26.38
C VAL A 257 4.01 -10.12 26.84
N ALA A 258 4.35 -10.09 28.13
CA ALA A 258 5.39 -9.20 28.66
C ALA A 258 6.77 -9.51 28.04
N ASP A 259 7.11 -10.80 27.95
CA ASP A 259 8.39 -11.27 27.42
C ASP A 259 8.49 -11.01 25.92
N ASN A 260 7.42 -11.26 25.16
CA ASN A 260 7.36 -10.88 23.75
C ASN A 260 7.53 -9.37 23.55
N ALA A 261 6.95 -8.53 24.43
CA ALA A 261 7.13 -7.08 24.37
C ALA A 261 8.58 -6.65 24.70
N ILE A 262 9.25 -7.32 25.63
CA ILE A 262 10.67 -7.08 25.95
C ILE A 262 11.57 -7.48 24.78
N ILE A 263 11.31 -8.63 24.17
CA ILE A 263 12.07 -9.15 23.02
C ILE A 263 11.89 -8.25 21.79
N ASN A 264 10.64 -7.85 21.48
CA ASN A 264 10.33 -7.00 20.32
C ASN A 264 10.56 -5.49 20.55
N GLY A 265 10.64 -5.05 21.81
CA GLY A 265 10.85 -3.64 22.18
C GLY A 265 9.64 -2.73 21.96
N ASP A 266 8.44 -3.25 22.18
CA ASP A 266 7.17 -2.66 21.74
C ASP A 266 6.69 -1.41 22.50
N ASN A 267 7.44 -0.82 23.44
CA ASN A 267 7.03 0.46 24.06
C ASN A 267 8.07 1.26 24.87
N THR A 268 9.36 0.97 24.78
CA THR A 268 10.40 1.78 25.43
C THR A 268 11.75 1.57 24.74
N THR A 269 12.71 2.45 25.00
CA THR A 269 14.16 2.26 24.78
C THR A 269 14.76 1.01 25.46
N SER A 270 13.94 0.12 26.02
CA SER A 270 14.34 -0.97 26.91
C SER A 270 14.36 -2.36 26.27
N GLY A 271 13.75 -2.56 25.10
CA GLY A 271 13.76 -3.87 24.45
C GLY A 271 15.08 -4.16 23.74
N SER A 272 15.69 -5.30 24.04
CA SER A 272 17.06 -5.64 23.63
C SER A 272 17.31 -5.54 22.12
N TYR A 273 16.40 -6.05 21.28
CA TYR A 273 16.56 -6.03 19.82
C TYR A 273 16.40 -4.62 19.22
N LYS A 274 15.28 -3.92 19.48
CA LYS A 274 15.08 -2.55 18.99
C LYS A 274 16.10 -1.56 19.56
N LYS A 275 16.55 -1.75 20.81
CA LYS A 275 17.62 -0.94 21.41
C LYS A 275 18.94 -1.13 20.67
N PHE A 276 19.30 -2.36 20.33
CA PHE A 276 20.45 -2.64 19.47
C PHE A 276 20.33 -1.93 18.12
N LEU A 277 19.20 -2.08 17.42
CA LEU A 277 18.97 -1.43 16.12
C LEU A 277 19.06 0.10 16.22
N LYS A 278 18.46 0.69 17.27
CA LYS A 278 18.49 2.13 17.54
C LYS A 278 19.90 2.64 17.84
N ASN A 279 20.65 1.94 18.67
CA ASN A 279 22.04 2.30 19.00
C ASN A 279 22.92 2.29 17.75
N ASN A 280 22.63 1.39 16.81
CA ASN A 280 23.31 1.29 15.54
C ASN A 280 22.67 2.15 14.42
N SER A 281 21.60 2.89 14.72
CA SER A 281 20.88 3.75 13.76
C SER A 281 20.46 3.04 12.47
N ILE A 282 20.01 1.80 12.55
CA ILE A 282 19.57 0.95 11.44
C ILE A 282 18.09 0.56 11.63
N ALA A 283 17.30 0.39 10.56
CA ALA A 283 15.91 -0.07 10.71
C ALA A 283 15.82 -1.61 10.83
N SER A 284 16.78 -2.34 10.25
CA SER A 284 16.97 -3.77 10.50
C SER A 284 18.44 -4.20 10.38
N LEU A 285 18.78 -5.36 10.96
CA LEU A 285 20.10 -5.98 10.77
C LEU A 285 20.45 -6.15 9.29
N LYS A 286 19.48 -6.62 8.51
CA LYS A 286 19.65 -6.89 7.07
C LYS A 286 19.90 -5.64 6.27
N GLU A 287 19.19 -4.56 6.57
CA GLU A 287 19.43 -3.26 5.94
C GLU A 287 20.83 -2.72 6.26
N GLY A 288 21.22 -2.76 7.53
CA GLY A 288 22.56 -2.34 7.96
C GLY A 288 23.67 -3.09 7.22
N TYR A 289 23.55 -4.41 7.11
CA TYR A 289 24.49 -5.24 6.36
C TYR A 289 24.47 -4.95 4.86
N ASN A 290 23.28 -4.83 4.24
CA ASN A 290 23.14 -4.55 2.81
C ASN A 290 23.79 -3.20 2.42
N ASN A 291 23.66 -2.18 3.26
CA ASN A 291 24.33 -0.89 3.05
C ASN A 291 25.86 -1.03 2.99
N LEU A 292 26.43 -1.89 3.83
CA LEU A 292 27.87 -2.18 3.80
C LEU A 292 28.26 -2.99 2.56
N VAL A 293 27.42 -3.94 2.12
CA VAL A 293 27.65 -4.70 0.87
C VAL A 293 27.64 -3.77 -0.35
N ILE A 294 26.74 -2.79 -0.39
CA ILE A 294 26.70 -1.77 -1.44
C ILE A 294 28.01 -0.96 -1.45
N GLY A 295 28.46 -0.50 -0.28
CA GLY A 295 29.73 0.23 -0.13
C GLY A 295 30.94 -0.59 -0.60
N PHE A 296 31.01 -1.87 -0.22
CA PHE A 296 32.04 -2.80 -0.66
C PHE A 296 32.03 -3.00 -2.19
N LYS A 297 30.87 -3.27 -2.79
CA LYS A 297 30.73 -3.45 -4.25
C LYS A 297 31.13 -2.20 -5.02
N ALA A 298 30.78 -1.01 -4.52
CA ALA A 298 31.21 0.26 -5.10
C ALA A 298 32.73 0.44 -5.06
N ALA A 299 33.38 0.08 -3.95
CA ALA A 299 34.83 0.12 -3.82
C ALA A 299 35.52 -0.85 -4.78
N VAL A 300 35.01 -2.08 -4.91
CA VAL A 300 35.51 -3.09 -5.87
C VAL A 300 35.43 -2.57 -7.31
N ASN A 301 34.26 -2.08 -7.72
CA ASN A 301 34.04 -1.55 -9.08
C ASN A 301 34.98 -0.38 -9.37
N THR A 302 35.17 0.53 -8.41
CA THR A 302 36.06 1.68 -8.55
C THR A 302 37.52 1.25 -8.72
N ALA A 303 37.96 0.23 -7.99
CA ALA A 303 39.33 -0.26 -8.07
C ALA A 303 39.59 -1.05 -9.37
N LEU A 304 38.63 -1.88 -9.81
CA LEU A 304 38.75 -2.68 -11.04
C LEU A 304 38.63 -1.86 -12.33
N ALA A 305 38.11 -0.63 -12.27
CA ALA A 305 38.05 0.28 -13.40
C ALA A 305 39.41 0.93 -13.76
N GLN A 306 40.43 0.81 -12.90
CA GLN A 306 41.74 1.42 -13.14
C GLN A 306 42.65 0.54 -13.99
N THR A 307 43.41 1.15 -14.91
CA THR A 307 44.41 0.48 -15.75
C THR A 307 45.60 -0.07 -14.96
N THR A 308 45.89 0.49 -13.78
CA THR A 308 46.90 0.01 -12.84
C THR A 308 46.37 0.15 -11.43
N ILE A 309 46.23 -0.96 -10.71
CA ILE A 309 45.62 -0.99 -9.37
C ILE A 309 46.69 -0.65 -8.33
N SER A 310 46.60 0.56 -7.77
CA SER A 310 47.50 1.01 -6.72
C SER A 310 47.25 0.30 -5.38
N VAL A 311 48.22 0.41 -4.47
CA VAL A 311 48.10 -0.12 -3.10
C VAL A 311 46.93 0.53 -2.35
N SER A 312 46.70 1.83 -2.54
CA SER A 312 45.59 2.54 -1.87
C SER A 312 44.21 2.08 -2.35
N ASN A 313 44.07 1.70 -3.62
CA ASN A 313 42.84 1.10 -4.13
C ASN A 313 42.55 -0.25 -3.47
N ALA A 314 43.57 -1.11 -3.36
CA ALA A 314 43.44 -2.40 -2.70
C ALA A 314 43.15 -2.26 -1.20
N ASP A 315 43.74 -1.26 -0.54
CA ASP A 315 43.52 -0.95 0.88
C ASP A 315 42.11 -0.38 1.13
N ASN A 316 41.56 0.40 0.20
CA ASN A 316 40.18 0.88 0.29
C ASN A 316 39.18 -0.28 0.20
N VAL A 317 39.33 -1.17 -0.78
CA VAL A 317 38.49 -2.38 -0.91
C VAL A 317 38.60 -3.25 0.35
N ARG A 318 39.81 -3.42 0.87
CA ARG A 318 40.06 -4.13 2.13
C ARG A 318 39.32 -3.48 3.30
N THR A 319 39.32 -2.16 3.39
CA THR A 319 38.66 -1.42 4.48
C THR A 319 37.16 -1.63 4.42
N GLU A 320 36.54 -1.52 3.25
CA GLU A 320 35.10 -1.79 3.10
C GLU A 320 34.75 -3.26 3.36
N PHE A 321 35.60 -4.19 2.92
CA PHE A 321 35.42 -5.62 3.20
C PHE A 321 35.47 -5.93 4.71
N LYS A 322 36.39 -5.29 5.45
CA LYS A 322 36.49 -5.42 6.91
C LYS A 322 35.21 -4.99 7.62
N LYS A 323 34.53 -3.95 7.14
CA LYS A 323 33.27 -3.50 7.75
C LYS A 323 32.19 -4.58 7.75
N LEU A 324 32.14 -5.45 6.73
CA LEU A 324 31.19 -6.58 6.68
C LEU A 324 31.41 -7.54 7.85
N PHE A 325 32.68 -7.86 8.14
CA PHE A 325 33.05 -8.72 9.27
C PHE A 325 32.79 -8.05 10.62
N ASP A 326 33.24 -6.80 10.77
CA ASP A 326 33.04 -6.03 12.00
C ASP A 326 31.54 -5.94 12.33
N TYR A 327 30.70 -5.78 11.31
CA TYR A 327 29.25 -5.72 11.48
C TYR A 327 28.65 -7.03 11.97
N ILE A 328 28.97 -8.17 11.34
CA ILE A 328 28.49 -9.50 11.79
C ILE A 328 28.94 -9.75 13.22
N TYR A 329 30.21 -9.45 13.52
CA TYR A 329 30.80 -9.69 14.82
C TYR A 329 30.16 -8.86 15.93
N ASN A 330 30.15 -7.54 15.76
CA ASN A 330 29.58 -6.63 16.75
C ASN A 330 28.08 -6.86 16.93
N SER A 331 27.37 -7.17 15.84
CA SER A 331 25.94 -7.51 15.93
C SER A 331 25.70 -8.74 16.78
N ALA A 332 26.46 -9.82 16.55
CA ALA A 332 26.31 -11.02 17.36
C ALA A 332 26.75 -10.81 18.81
N ASP A 333 27.86 -10.10 19.04
CA ASP A 333 28.34 -9.79 20.38
C ASP A 333 27.30 -8.97 21.16
N ASP A 334 26.78 -7.89 20.57
CA ASP A 334 25.75 -7.07 21.21
C ASP A 334 24.45 -7.85 21.45
N LEU A 335 23.98 -8.65 20.48
CA LEU A 335 22.78 -9.47 20.63
C LEU A 335 22.95 -10.55 21.70
N MET A 336 24.12 -11.18 21.77
CA MET A 336 24.44 -12.15 22.82
C MET A 336 24.56 -11.46 24.18
N ASN A 337 25.18 -10.28 24.23
CA ASN A 337 25.29 -9.46 25.43
C ASN A 337 23.95 -8.90 25.92
N GLU A 338 22.93 -8.87 25.08
CA GLU A 338 21.59 -8.42 25.43
C GLU A 338 20.65 -9.60 25.76
N TRP A 339 20.62 -10.68 24.96
CA TRP A 339 19.70 -11.81 25.14
C TRP A 339 20.24 -12.97 25.99
N ALA A 340 21.55 -13.19 26.04
CA ALA A 340 22.15 -14.36 26.67
C ALA A 340 22.76 -14.08 28.06
N LYS A 341 22.66 -12.85 28.58
CA LYS A 341 23.09 -12.56 29.95
C LYS A 341 22.13 -13.19 30.98
N PRO A 342 22.64 -13.70 32.12
CA PRO A 342 21.80 -14.11 33.24
C PRO A 342 20.88 -13.00 33.78
N SER A 343 21.26 -11.73 33.53
CA SER A 343 20.49 -10.54 33.86
C SER A 343 19.39 -10.19 32.84
N PHE A 344 19.27 -10.92 31.72
CA PHE A 344 18.15 -10.77 30.80
C PHE A 344 16.89 -11.29 31.48
N SER A 345 16.16 -10.37 32.12
CA SER A 345 15.03 -10.67 32.98
C SER A 345 13.77 -10.86 32.13
N LEU A 346 13.63 -12.03 31.52
CA LEU A 346 12.32 -12.51 31.11
C LEU A 346 11.49 -12.85 32.36
N THR A 347 10.21 -12.53 32.30
CA THR A 347 9.21 -12.78 33.32
C THR A 347 9.01 -14.29 33.49
N ASP A 348 8.97 -15.03 32.38
CA ASP A 348 9.02 -16.49 32.37
C ASP A 348 10.44 -17.01 32.15
N LYS A 349 11.06 -17.48 33.25
CA LYS A 349 12.41 -18.05 33.22
C LYS A 349 12.50 -19.38 32.47
N THR A 350 11.39 -20.05 32.19
CA THR A 350 11.37 -21.33 31.46
C THR A 350 11.59 -21.16 29.95
N VAL A 351 11.42 -19.95 29.42
CA VAL A 351 11.62 -19.61 28.00
C VAL A 351 13.10 -19.31 27.69
N VAL A 352 13.88 -18.92 28.71
CA VAL A 352 15.30 -18.54 28.58
C VAL A 352 16.18 -19.65 27.97
N PRO A 353 16.06 -20.94 28.35
CA PRO A 353 16.82 -22.03 27.71
C PRO A 353 16.50 -22.17 26.22
N THR A 354 15.23 -22.08 25.82
CA THR A 354 14.83 -22.19 24.40
C THR A 354 15.39 -21.05 23.56
N VAL A 355 15.36 -19.81 24.07
CA VAL A 355 15.97 -18.65 23.40
C VAL A 355 17.48 -18.84 23.29
N ARG A 356 18.13 -19.32 24.35
CA ARG A 356 19.57 -19.63 24.36
C ARG A 356 19.92 -20.73 23.35
N ASP A 357 19.13 -21.79 23.26
CA ASP A 357 19.37 -22.92 22.36
C ASP A 357 19.19 -22.52 20.89
N LEU A 358 18.19 -21.68 20.58
CA LEU A 358 17.98 -21.12 19.24
C LEU A 358 19.17 -20.26 18.78
N ILE A 359 19.68 -19.42 19.68
CA ILE A 359 20.84 -18.54 19.42
C ILE A 359 22.12 -19.39 19.29
N SER A 360 22.40 -20.25 20.26
CA SER A 360 23.65 -21.03 20.29
C SER A 360 23.71 -22.09 19.20
N GLY A 361 22.61 -22.78 18.89
CA GLY A 361 22.56 -23.79 17.84
C GLY A 361 22.78 -23.21 16.45
N THR A 362 22.21 -22.04 16.16
CA THR A 362 22.31 -21.41 14.83
C THR A 362 23.61 -20.62 14.65
N LEU A 363 24.07 -19.92 15.69
CA LEU A 363 25.27 -19.08 15.62
C LEU A 363 26.57 -19.87 15.74
N LYS A 364 26.57 -21.02 16.42
CA LYS A 364 27.78 -21.84 16.58
C LYS A 364 28.44 -22.17 15.24
N ASP A 365 27.70 -22.75 14.31
CA ASP A 365 28.24 -23.16 13.01
C ASP A 365 28.69 -21.94 12.17
N ALA A 366 27.95 -20.84 12.26
CA ALA A 366 28.26 -19.59 11.57
C ALA A 366 29.59 -18.99 12.06
N PHE A 367 29.79 -18.93 13.38
CA PHE A 367 31.02 -18.41 13.99
C PHE A 367 32.19 -19.38 13.89
N GLU A 368 31.96 -20.69 13.95
CA GLU A 368 33.00 -21.68 13.67
C GLU A 368 33.51 -21.55 12.23
N ARG A 369 32.62 -21.37 11.25
CA ARG A 369 32.99 -21.09 9.86
C ARG A 369 33.75 -19.77 9.75
N LEU A 370 33.32 -18.71 10.43
CA LEU A 370 34.02 -17.42 10.39
C LEU A 370 35.45 -17.55 10.96
N ASN A 371 35.58 -18.17 12.13
CA ASN A 371 36.85 -18.33 12.86
C ASN A 371 37.85 -19.22 12.10
N ASN A 372 37.38 -20.33 11.52
CA ASN A 372 38.24 -21.24 10.76
C ASN A 372 38.76 -20.64 9.45
N ASN A 373 38.10 -19.63 8.91
CA ASN A 373 38.42 -19.04 7.60
C ASN A 373 39.29 -17.76 7.67
N CYS A 374 39.64 -17.28 8.87
CA CYS A 374 40.46 -16.06 9.06
C CYS A 374 41.99 -16.31 9.00
N PHE A 375 42.46 -17.54 8.76
CA PHE A 375 43.85 -17.90 9.05
C PHE A 375 44.94 -17.37 8.09
N ASP A 376 44.63 -17.04 6.83
CA ASP A 376 45.64 -16.57 5.84
C ASP A 376 45.44 -15.13 5.34
N ALA A 377 44.52 -14.37 5.95
CA ALA A 377 44.46 -12.92 5.81
C ALA A 377 45.54 -12.20 6.65
N LYS A 378 46.68 -12.86 6.91
CA LYS A 378 47.77 -12.35 7.77
C LYS A 378 48.35 -11.00 7.31
N ASP A 379 48.28 -10.68 6.02
CA ASP A 379 48.75 -9.40 5.48
C ASP A 379 47.64 -8.35 5.30
N VAL A 380 46.39 -8.72 5.55
CA VAL A 380 45.21 -7.84 5.44
C VAL A 380 44.74 -7.42 6.85
N ILE A 381 44.91 -8.30 7.82
CA ILE A 381 44.41 -8.16 9.18
C ILE A 381 45.62 -8.10 10.10
N GLY A 382 46.13 -6.89 10.31
CA GLY A 382 46.99 -6.62 11.46
C GLY A 382 46.30 -7.16 12.72
N LYS A 383 47.00 -8.07 13.40
CA LYS A 383 46.71 -8.72 14.68
C LYS A 383 45.66 -7.99 15.56
N ILE A 384 44.36 -8.27 15.40
CA ILE A 384 43.31 -7.72 16.30
C ILE A 384 42.25 -8.75 16.74
N ILE A 385 42.08 -9.92 16.11
CA ILE A 385 40.82 -10.69 16.30
C ILE A 385 40.82 -11.76 17.42
N ILE A 386 41.93 -12.01 18.15
CA ILE A 386 41.89 -13.01 19.26
C ILE A 386 42.22 -12.40 20.63
N ASP A 387 43.18 -11.47 20.71
CA ASP A 387 43.65 -11.01 22.04
C ASP A 387 42.74 -9.95 22.69
N LYS A 388 41.95 -9.18 21.92
CA LYS A 388 41.18 -8.05 22.49
C LYS A 388 39.76 -8.35 22.91
N VAL A 389 39.12 -9.43 22.41
CA VAL A 389 37.73 -9.70 22.77
C VAL A 389 37.60 -10.77 23.87
N PHE A 390 38.57 -11.67 24.01
CA PHE A 390 38.41 -12.81 24.92
C PHE A 390 39.25 -12.79 26.20
N ASN A 391 40.15 -11.82 26.39
CA ASN A 391 41.01 -11.79 27.59
C ASN A 391 40.82 -10.60 28.54
N ASP A 392 40.07 -9.56 28.17
CA ASP A 392 39.75 -8.44 29.09
C ASP A 392 38.25 -8.22 29.31
N TYR A 393 37.37 -9.01 28.70
CA TYR A 393 35.95 -9.06 29.08
C TYR A 393 35.69 -10.27 29.96
N THR A 394 35.68 -10.04 31.28
CA THR A 394 35.23 -11.01 32.27
C THR A 394 33.70 -11.11 32.22
N LEU A 395 33.19 -11.74 31.16
CA LEU A 395 31.86 -12.36 31.22
C LEU A 395 31.99 -13.59 32.11
N ASP A 396 31.06 -13.78 33.04
CA ASP A 396 31.02 -14.94 33.93
C ASP A 396 31.08 -16.23 33.09
N VAL A 397 32.28 -16.83 33.09
CA VAL A 397 32.70 -17.93 32.21
C VAL A 397 31.95 -19.24 32.54
N SER A 398 31.09 -19.24 33.56
CA SER A 398 30.34 -20.40 34.02
C SER A 398 29.14 -20.78 33.13
N GLN A 399 28.75 -19.97 32.14
CA GLN A 399 27.57 -20.27 31.28
C GLN A 399 27.83 -20.45 29.78
N TRP A 400 29.08 -20.34 29.31
CA TRP A 400 29.43 -20.47 27.88
C TRP A 400 30.38 -21.62 27.54
N GLY A 401 30.96 -22.28 28.55
CA GLY A 401 32.19 -23.08 28.45
C GLY A 401 32.17 -24.38 27.62
N THR A 402 31.13 -24.67 26.82
CA THR A 402 31.11 -25.89 25.97
C THR A 402 30.54 -25.67 24.57
N ILE A 403 30.03 -24.48 24.26
CA ILE A 403 29.36 -24.22 22.98
C ILE A 403 30.38 -24.16 21.83
N PHE A 404 31.61 -23.70 22.07
CA PHE A 404 32.62 -23.44 21.03
C PHE A 404 33.79 -24.44 20.98
N THR A 405 33.70 -25.59 21.65
CA THR A 405 34.77 -26.60 21.61
C THR A 405 34.51 -27.62 20.50
N GLY A 406 35.21 -27.50 19.36
CA GLY A 406 35.25 -28.57 18.34
C GLY A 406 35.38 -28.17 16.87
N ALA A 407 35.73 -26.93 16.53
CA ALA A 407 35.73 -26.49 15.13
C ALA A 407 36.76 -27.25 14.25
N SER A 408 36.29 -27.97 13.22
CA SER A 408 37.14 -28.60 12.20
C SER A 408 37.50 -27.58 11.11
N LYS A 409 38.78 -27.46 10.78
CA LYS A 409 39.30 -26.52 9.77
C LYS A 409 38.80 -26.90 8.37
N VAL A 410 38.05 -26.02 7.72
CA VAL A 410 37.64 -26.16 6.30
C VAL A 410 38.21 -24.95 5.54
N ASN A 411 39.06 -25.20 4.55
CA ASN A 411 39.78 -24.16 3.77
C ASN A 411 38.94 -23.69 2.58
N ASP A 412 37.94 -22.83 2.81
CA ASP A 412 37.00 -22.43 1.75
C ASP A 412 37.20 -21.02 1.20
N PHE A 413 37.97 -20.15 1.84
CA PHE A 413 38.01 -18.71 1.49
C PHE A 413 39.28 -18.23 0.78
N TYR A 414 40.43 -18.89 0.98
CA TYR A 414 41.70 -18.48 0.36
C TYR A 414 42.69 -19.65 0.25
N PRO A 415 43.47 -19.77 -0.85
CA PRO A 415 44.62 -20.65 -0.89
C PRO A 415 45.74 -20.14 0.04
N ILE A 416 46.51 -21.06 0.63
CA ILE A 416 47.57 -20.83 1.64
C ILE A 416 48.66 -19.83 1.17
N THR A 417 48.78 -19.60 -0.14
CA THR A 417 49.66 -18.59 -0.73
C THR A 417 48.88 -17.35 -1.14
N ALA A 418 48.95 -16.28 -0.35
CA ALA A 418 48.37 -14.98 -0.69
C ALA A 418 49.00 -14.42 -2.00
N PRO A 419 48.20 -13.94 -2.97
CA PRO A 419 48.71 -13.37 -4.20
C PRO A 419 49.40 -12.03 -3.92
N THR A 420 50.53 -11.76 -4.57
CA THR A 420 51.22 -10.47 -4.53
C THR A 420 50.51 -9.39 -5.36
N ASP A 421 49.71 -9.81 -6.34
CA ASP A 421 48.95 -8.96 -7.25
C ASP A 421 47.68 -8.36 -6.59
N ASN A 422 47.58 -7.03 -6.58
CA ASN A 422 46.45 -6.28 -6.03
C ASN A 422 45.12 -6.60 -6.72
N LYS A 423 45.14 -6.92 -8.02
CA LYS A 423 43.92 -7.28 -8.75
C LYS A 423 43.33 -8.60 -8.24
N LYS A 424 44.17 -9.62 -8.11
CA LYS A 424 43.78 -10.92 -7.55
C LYS A 424 43.30 -10.83 -6.10
N LYS A 425 43.90 -9.94 -5.30
CA LYS A 425 43.41 -9.67 -3.93
C LYS A 425 41.96 -9.17 -3.92
N ILE A 426 41.63 -8.24 -4.82
CA ILE A 426 40.29 -7.68 -4.97
C ILE A 426 39.30 -8.72 -5.50
N GLU A 427 39.68 -9.48 -6.54
CA GLU A 427 38.85 -10.54 -7.11
C GLU A 427 38.52 -11.63 -6.07
N ASN A 428 39.48 -12.01 -5.24
CA ASN A 428 39.26 -12.97 -4.16
C ASN A 428 38.30 -12.43 -3.08
N MET A 429 38.45 -11.16 -2.66
CA MET A 429 37.49 -10.54 -1.73
C MET A 429 36.08 -10.46 -2.34
N SER A 430 35.99 -10.13 -3.63
CA SER A 430 34.73 -10.13 -4.36
C SER A 430 34.09 -11.52 -4.44
N GLY A 431 34.89 -12.58 -4.63
CA GLY A 431 34.43 -13.96 -4.62
C GLY A 431 34.00 -14.46 -3.23
N ALA A 432 34.63 -13.94 -2.18
CA ALA A 432 34.33 -14.25 -0.78
C ALA A 432 33.04 -13.59 -0.26
N GLU A 433 32.59 -12.48 -0.84
CA GLU A 433 31.41 -11.72 -0.38
C GLU A 433 30.17 -12.60 -0.24
N SER A 434 29.87 -13.42 -1.25
CA SER A 434 28.71 -14.32 -1.23
C SER A 434 28.67 -15.26 -0.02
N LYS A 435 29.85 -15.72 0.42
CA LYS A 435 29.98 -16.64 1.55
C LYS A 435 29.88 -15.91 2.89
N ILE A 436 30.36 -14.67 2.99
CA ILE A 436 30.20 -13.82 4.19
C ILE A 436 28.74 -13.41 4.35
N SER A 437 28.09 -13.06 3.25
CA SER A 437 26.66 -12.77 3.21
C SER A 437 25.84 -13.99 3.64
N ALA A 438 26.25 -15.21 3.30
CA ALA A 438 25.62 -16.43 3.84
C ALA A 438 25.80 -16.59 5.36
N ILE A 439 26.92 -16.15 5.95
CA ILE A 439 27.12 -16.14 7.42
C ILE A 439 26.24 -15.09 8.07
N PHE A 440 26.13 -13.90 7.46
CA PHE A 440 25.22 -12.87 7.93
C PHE A 440 23.76 -13.35 7.92
N GLU A 441 23.30 -14.03 6.87
CA GLU A 441 21.93 -14.56 6.83
C GLU A 441 21.68 -15.58 7.95
N GLN A 442 22.66 -16.43 8.31
CA GLN A 442 22.55 -17.33 9.47
C GLN A 442 22.37 -16.56 10.80
N LEU A 443 23.09 -15.46 10.99
CA LEU A 443 22.91 -14.57 12.15
C LEU A 443 21.51 -13.93 12.15
N ASN A 444 21.09 -13.41 11.00
CA ASN A 444 19.78 -12.80 10.85
C ASN A 444 18.65 -13.82 11.10
N ASP A 445 18.78 -15.05 10.61
CA ASP A 445 17.81 -16.14 10.81
C ASP A 445 17.71 -16.55 12.28
N ALA A 446 18.83 -16.57 13.01
CA ALA A 446 18.83 -16.84 14.45
C ALA A 446 17.98 -15.79 15.20
N VAL A 447 18.15 -14.51 14.85
CA VAL A 447 17.36 -13.41 15.40
C VAL A 447 15.89 -13.55 15.05
N GLN A 448 15.56 -13.80 13.79
CA GLN A 448 14.17 -14.02 13.36
C GLN A 448 13.53 -15.23 14.06
N SER A 449 14.30 -16.28 14.33
CA SER A 449 13.84 -17.48 15.03
C SER A 449 13.47 -17.17 16.49
N VAL A 450 14.25 -16.34 17.19
CA VAL A 450 13.93 -15.88 18.55
C VAL A 450 12.66 -15.04 18.56
N LEU A 451 12.54 -14.09 17.63
CA LEU A 451 11.35 -13.25 17.49
C LEU A 451 10.10 -14.10 17.20
N ALA A 452 10.21 -15.08 16.30
CA ALA A 452 9.13 -16.01 15.97
C ALA A 452 8.74 -16.94 17.13
N ALA A 453 9.73 -17.40 17.91
CA ALA A 453 9.48 -18.21 19.10
C ALA A 453 8.71 -17.42 20.17
N ALA A 454 9.08 -16.16 20.43
CA ALA A 454 8.38 -15.29 21.36
C ALA A 454 6.89 -15.11 21.00
N VAL A 455 6.60 -14.89 19.70
CA VAL A 455 5.23 -14.84 19.18
C VAL A 455 4.52 -16.19 19.37
N SER A 456 5.20 -17.30 19.09
CA SER A 456 4.64 -18.65 19.24
C SER A 456 4.28 -18.99 20.68
N PHE A 457 5.07 -18.55 21.67
CA PHE A 457 4.73 -18.72 23.09
C PHE A 457 3.44 -17.99 23.46
N VAL A 458 3.27 -16.75 22.99
CA VAL A 458 2.03 -15.99 23.17
C VAL A 458 0.86 -16.71 22.51
N ASP A 459 0.99 -17.13 21.25
CA ASP A 459 -0.07 -17.83 20.52
C ASP A 459 -0.47 -19.14 21.21
N ASN A 460 0.49 -19.92 21.68
CA ASN A 460 0.24 -21.19 22.38
C ASN A 460 -0.50 -20.96 23.70
N SER A 461 -0.02 -20.03 24.53
CA SER A 461 -0.67 -19.68 25.81
C SER A 461 -2.07 -19.10 25.59
N GLU A 462 -2.26 -18.27 24.56
CA GLU A 462 -3.57 -17.68 24.24
C GLU A 462 -4.55 -18.75 23.73
N ASN A 463 -4.09 -19.69 22.90
CA ASN A 463 -4.91 -20.79 22.40
C ASN A 463 -5.28 -21.77 23.52
N ALA A 464 -4.35 -22.06 24.44
CA ALA A 464 -4.64 -22.84 25.65
C ALA A 464 -5.73 -22.16 26.48
N LEU A 465 -5.63 -20.85 26.71
CA LEU A 465 -6.65 -20.09 27.43
C LEU A 465 -8.01 -20.09 26.71
N LYS A 466 -8.04 -19.95 25.38
CA LYS A 466 -9.28 -20.03 24.58
C LYS A 466 -9.95 -21.40 24.68
N ALA A 467 -9.19 -22.47 24.88
CA ALA A 467 -9.72 -23.83 24.99
C ALA A 467 -10.41 -24.05 26.34
N ILE A 468 -9.83 -23.54 27.44
CA ILE A 468 -10.32 -23.78 28.81
C ILE A 468 -11.23 -22.68 29.34
N PHE A 469 -11.19 -21.45 28.77
CA PHE A 469 -11.97 -20.31 29.25
C PHE A 469 -12.95 -19.78 28.18
N PRO A 470 -14.19 -20.32 28.10
CA PRO A 470 -15.19 -19.92 27.11
C PRO A 470 -15.51 -18.43 27.12
N THR A 471 -15.52 -17.78 28.28
CA THR A 471 -15.77 -16.34 28.41
C THR A 471 -14.71 -15.55 27.65
N PHE A 472 -13.42 -15.88 27.82
CA PHE A 472 -12.34 -15.25 27.07
C PHE A 472 -12.45 -15.48 25.57
N LYS A 473 -12.72 -16.72 25.15
CA LYS A 473 -12.95 -17.05 23.73
C LYS A 473 -14.08 -16.21 23.13
N ASN A 474 -15.23 -16.15 23.81
CA ASN A 474 -16.39 -15.38 23.37
C ASN A 474 -16.11 -13.87 23.34
N MET A 475 -15.34 -13.35 24.30
CA MET A 475 -14.89 -11.95 24.30
C MET A 475 -14.05 -11.65 23.06
N ILE A 476 -13.00 -12.43 22.80
CA ILE A 476 -12.14 -12.25 21.61
C ILE A 476 -12.98 -12.35 20.33
N THR A 477 -13.83 -13.38 20.19
CA THR A 477 -14.69 -13.52 19.00
C THR A 477 -15.62 -12.33 18.81
N LYS A 478 -16.28 -11.85 19.87
CA LYS A 478 -17.19 -10.71 19.77
C LYS A 478 -16.45 -9.44 19.38
N VAL A 479 -15.34 -9.12 20.06
CA VAL A 479 -14.55 -7.92 19.79
C VAL A 479 -13.92 -7.97 18.40
N SER A 480 -13.42 -9.12 17.95
CA SER A 480 -12.94 -9.34 16.58
C SER A 480 -14.01 -9.15 15.50
N SER A 481 -15.29 -9.40 15.84
CA SER A 481 -16.44 -9.24 14.95
C SER A 481 -17.11 -7.86 15.06
N SER A 482 -16.62 -7.00 15.94
CA SER A 482 -17.16 -5.65 16.12
C SER A 482 -17.03 -4.85 14.84
N LEU A 483 -18.08 -4.08 14.53
CA LEU A 483 -18.14 -3.36 13.27
C LEU A 483 -17.01 -2.32 13.21
N THR A 484 -16.21 -2.38 12.16
CA THR A 484 -15.18 -1.38 11.89
C THR A 484 -15.77 -0.26 11.05
N VAL A 485 -15.64 0.97 11.56
CA VAL A 485 -15.95 2.19 10.82
C VAL A 485 -14.82 2.44 9.82
N LEU A 486 -15.15 2.69 8.55
CA LEU A 486 -14.18 3.00 7.51
C LEU A 486 -14.70 4.01 6.48
N PRO A 487 -13.80 4.83 5.90
CA PRO A 487 -14.13 5.73 4.81
C PRO A 487 -14.60 4.96 3.56
N PRO A 488 -15.57 5.48 2.80
CA PRO A 488 -16.19 4.76 1.69
C PRO A 488 -15.34 4.61 0.42
N SER A 489 -14.29 5.42 0.21
CA SER A 489 -13.57 5.51 -1.06
C SER A 489 -13.07 4.17 -1.61
N GLY A 490 -12.53 3.29 -0.75
CA GLY A 490 -12.08 1.96 -1.15
C GLY A 490 -13.21 1.09 -1.74
N ALA A 491 -14.36 1.06 -1.06
CA ALA A 491 -15.54 0.35 -1.54
C ALA A 491 -16.08 0.96 -2.86
N ILE A 492 -16.12 2.29 -2.94
CA ILE A 492 -16.59 3.01 -4.13
C ILE A 492 -15.70 2.78 -5.35
N ALA A 493 -14.37 2.75 -5.19
CA ALA A 493 -13.46 2.38 -6.27
C ALA A 493 -13.73 0.95 -6.77
N GLY A 494 -14.09 0.03 -5.87
CA GLY A 494 -14.52 -1.32 -6.23
C GLY A 494 -15.79 -1.29 -7.07
N ILE A 495 -16.79 -0.51 -6.66
CA ILE A 495 -18.03 -0.31 -7.40
C ILE A 495 -17.78 0.30 -8.79
N TYR A 496 -16.87 1.27 -8.91
CA TYR A 496 -16.51 1.84 -10.21
C TYR A 496 -15.95 0.75 -11.12
N ALA A 497 -14.98 -0.04 -10.64
CA ALA A 497 -14.41 -1.14 -11.42
C ALA A 497 -15.46 -2.19 -11.81
N SER A 498 -16.35 -2.57 -10.87
CA SER A 498 -17.41 -3.53 -11.13
C SER A 498 -18.41 -3.03 -12.18
N VAL A 499 -18.85 -1.77 -12.09
CA VAL A 499 -19.81 -1.19 -13.03
C VAL A 499 -19.20 -0.99 -14.40
N ASP A 500 -17.96 -0.51 -14.47
CA ASP A 500 -17.25 -0.31 -15.73
C ASP A 500 -17.08 -1.63 -16.47
N ASN A 501 -16.66 -2.69 -15.78
CA ASN A 501 -16.51 -4.03 -16.37
C ASN A 501 -17.85 -4.63 -16.84
N ALA A 502 -18.94 -4.36 -16.12
CA ALA A 502 -20.24 -4.97 -16.41
C ALA A 502 -21.07 -4.19 -17.44
N ARG A 503 -20.98 -2.87 -17.46
CA ARG A 503 -21.89 -1.99 -18.24
C ARG A 503 -21.21 -0.79 -18.90
N GLY A 504 -19.89 -0.68 -18.82
CA GLY A 504 -19.12 0.42 -19.40
C GLY A 504 -19.14 1.69 -18.54
N VAL A 505 -18.15 2.55 -18.77
CA VAL A 505 -17.85 3.75 -17.97
C VAL A 505 -18.93 4.83 -18.04
N TRP A 506 -19.71 4.83 -19.13
CA TRP A 506 -20.85 5.74 -19.31
C TRP A 506 -22.04 5.41 -18.42
N LYS A 507 -22.05 4.24 -17.76
CA LYS A 507 -23.10 3.91 -16.79
C LYS A 507 -22.77 4.52 -15.43
N ALA A 508 -23.73 5.28 -14.88
CA ALA A 508 -23.60 5.81 -13.52
C ALA A 508 -23.33 4.70 -12.47
N PRO A 509 -22.27 4.83 -11.64
CA PRO A 509 -21.92 3.90 -10.57
C PRO A 509 -22.77 4.14 -9.30
N ALA A 510 -24.09 4.24 -9.49
CA ALA A 510 -25.09 4.43 -8.45
C ALA A 510 -26.23 3.42 -8.63
N ASN A 511 -27.04 3.25 -7.58
CA ASN A 511 -28.02 2.17 -7.44
C ASN A 511 -27.33 0.79 -7.49
N VAL A 512 -26.20 0.66 -6.81
CA VAL A 512 -25.43 -0.59 -6.66
C VAL A 512 -25.23 -0.85 -5.18
N SER A 513 -25.38 -2.11 -4.76
CA SER A 513 -25.24 -2.49 -3.37
C SER A 513 -23.78 -2.67 -2.97
N LEU A 514 -23.45 -2.29 -1.74
CA LEU A 514 -22.12 -2.47 -1.17
C LEU A 514 -22.00 -3.82 -0.45
N ASN A 515 -20.98 -4.57 -0.79
CA ASN A 515 -20.62 -5.82 -0.14
C ASN A 515 -19.80 -5.56 1.14
N SER A 516 -19.93 -6.45 2.13
CA SER A 516 -19.23 -6.38 3.43
C SER A 516 -19.55 -5.14 4.29
N VAL A 517 -20.66 -4.45 3.99
CA VAL A 517 -21.15 -3.31 4.78
C VAL A 517 -22.42 -3.74 5.51
N SER A 518 -22.39 -3.67 6.84
CA SER A 518 -23.52 -4.05 7.69
C SER A 518 -24.43 -2.87 8.00
N LYS A 519 -23.82 -1.69 8.24
CA LYS A 519 -24.53 -0.46 8.59
C LYS A 519 -23.78 0.75 8.03
N LEU A 520 -24.44 1.89 8.05
CA LEU A 520 -23.82 3.20 7.87
C LEU A 520 -23.54 3.80 9.24
N THR A 521 -22.57 4.71 9.34
CA THR A 521 -22.43 5.54 10.53
C THR A 521 -23.70 6.33 10.79
N GLU A 522 -24.29 6.85 9.71
CA GLU A 522 -25.46 7.74 9.73
C GLU A 522 -26.52 7.30 8.71
N ILE A 523 -27.80 7.48 9.06
CA ILE A 523 -28.91 7.15 8.17
C ILE A 523 -29.42 8.45 7.55
N ILE A 524 -29.07 8.66 6.29
CA ILE A 524 -29.45 9.86 5.54
C ILE A 524 -30.87 9.70 4.97
N ASP A 525 -31.75 10.63 5.32
CA ASP A 525 -33.11 10.71 4.79
C ASP A 525 -33.18 11.45 3.43
N ASN A 526 -34.39 11.69 2.92
CA ASN A 526 -34.53 12.38 1.62
C ASN A 526 -34.25 13.88 1.71
N LYS A 527 -34.53 14.52 2.84
CA LYS A 527 -34.36 15.96 3.02
C LYS A 527 -32.88 16.29 3.22
N GLU A 528 -32.19 15.51 4.04
CA GLU A 528 -30.75 15.62 4.22
C GLU A 528 -29.99 15.37 2.91
N GLN A 529 -30.45 14.40 2.09
CA GLN A 529 -29.85 14.16 0.78
C GLN A 529 -30.03 15.33 -0.20
N GLU A 530 -31.14 16.07 -0.14
CA GLU A 530 -31.38 17.23 -1.00
C GLU A 530 -30.23 18.23 -0.88
N ASP A 531 -29.87 18.53 0.37
CA ASP A 531 -28.81 19.47 0.71
C ASP A 531 -27.43 18.93 0.33
N LEU A 532 -27.21 17.60 0.30
CA LEU A 532 -25.98 16.98 -0.21
C LEU A 532 -25.83 17.11 -1.74
N ASN A 533 -26.95 16.99 -2.45
CA ASN A 533 -26.98 17.00 -3.91
C ASN A 533 -26.71 18.41 -4.47
N VAL A 534 -27.35 19.45 -3.94
CA VAL A 534 -27.17 20.84 -4.39
C VAL A 534 -27.07 21.74 -3.17
N ASP A 535 -25.90 22.34 -2.97
CA ASP A 535 -25.75 23.41 -1.99
C ASP A 535 -26.03 24.76 -2.66
N VAL A 536 -26.93 25.55 -2.07
CA VAL A 536 -27.35 26.86 -2.60
C VAL A 536 -26.26 27.93 -2.49
N VAL A 537 -25.23 27.73 -1.65
CA VAL A 537 -24.15 28.70 -1.40
C VAL A 537 -22.84 28.25 -2.07
N ALA A 538 -22.36 27.07 -1.72
CA ALA A 538 -21.08 26.53 -2.17
C ALA A 538 -21.15 25.84 -3.54
N GLY A 539 -22.34 25.35 -3.95
CA GLY A 539 -22.57 24.70 -5.25
C GLY A 539 -21.87 23.34 -5.47
N LYS A 540 -21.38 22.72 -4.39
CA LYS A 540 -20.60 21.47 -4.41
C LYS A 540 -21.46 20.27 -4.02
N SER A 541 -21.53 19.28 -4.91
CA SER A 541 -22.28 18.05 -4.65
C SER A 541 -21.44 17.03 -3.86
N ILE A 542 -22.11 16.29 -2.99
CA ILE A 542 -21.57 15.13 -2.28
C ILE A 542 -22.56 13.98 -2.50
N ASN A 543 -22.04 12.79 -2.80
CA ASN A 543 -22.86 11.61 -3.09
C ASN A 543 -23.19 10.85 -1.81
N ALA A 544 -24.48 10.63 -1.56
CA ALA A 544 -24.95 9.85 -0.43
C ALA A 544 -24.85 8.34 -0.67
N ILE A 545 -24.50 7.60 0.37
CA ILE A 545 -24.69 6.15 0.48
C ILE A 545 -25.87 5.95 1.44
N ARG A 546 -26.87 5.16 1.04
CA ARG A 546 -28.14 5.07 1.77
C ARG A 546 -28.58 3.64 2.02
N ALA A 547 -29.18 3.44 3.18
CA ALA A 547 -29.83 2.18 3.54
C ALA A 547 -31.31 2.20 3.11
N PHE A 548 -31.74 1.15 2.42
CA PHE A 548 -33.12 0.97 1.99
C PHE A 548 -33.66 -0.36 2.49
N THR A 549 -34.85 -0.33 3.10
CA THR A 549 -35.56 -1.54 3.51
C THR A 549 -35.80 -2.46 2.31
N GLY A 550 -35.35 -3.71 2.41
CA GLY A 550 -35.49 -4.72 1.36
C GLY A 550 -34.48 -4.64 0.20
N LYS A 551 -33.68 -3.57 0.10
CA LYS A 551 -32.63 -3.43 -0.93
C LYS A 551 -31.21 -3.36 -0.37
N GLY A 552 -31.06 -3.22 0.96
CA GLY A 552 -29.77 -3.11 1.62
C GLY A 552 -29.16 -1.71 1.49
N ILE A 553 -27.83 -1.64 1.58
CA ILE A 553 -27.08 -0.38 1.48
C ILE A 553 -26.66 -0.17 0.04
N LEU A 554 -27.05 0.97 -0.54
CA LEU A 554 -26.82 1.32 -1.94
C LEU A 554 -26.00 2.62 -2.04
N VAL A 555 -25.11 2.68 -3.02
CA VAL A 555 -24.54 3.95 -3.49
C VAL A 555 -25.65 4.73 -4.17
N TRP A 556 -25.95 5.93 -3.70
CA TRP A 556 -27.16 6.68 -4.08
C TRP A 556 -26.85 8.11 -4.56
N GLY A 557 -25.76 8.25 -5.33
CA GLY A 557 -25.37 9.48 -6.01
C GLY A 557 -24.28 9.23 -7.06
N ALA A 558 -24.27 10.01 -8.14
CA ALA A 558 -23.30 9.92 -9.23
C ALA A 558 -22.88 11.29 -9.78
N ARG A 559 -22.87 12.32 -8.92
CA ARG A 559 -22.44 13.67 -9.26
C ARG A 559 -20.94 13.85 -9.00
N THR A 560 -20.27 14.64 -9.84
CA THR A 560 -18.93 15.16 -9.54
C THR A 560 -19.05 16.25 -8.47
N LEU A 561 -17.93 16.80 -8.00
CA LEU A 561 -17.97 17.96 -7.10
C LEU A 561 -18.55 19.20 -7.80
N ALA A 562 -18.53 19.25 -9.14
CA ALA A 562 -19.09 20.33 -9.95
C ALA A 562 -20.62 20.19 -10.12
N GLY A 563 -21.35 20.19 -8.99
CA GLY A 563 -22.79 19.94 -8.95
C GLY A 563 -23.64 20.91 -9.77
N ASN A 564 -23.28 22.19 -9.73
CA ASN A 564 -23.99 23.26 -10.44
C ASN A 564 -23.58 23.40 -11.91
N ASP A 565 -22.58 22.65 -12.36
CA ASP A 565 -22.17 22.64 -13.76
C ASP A 565 -23.24 21.89 -14.60
N ASN A 566 -23.52 22.35 -15.81
CA ASN A 566 -24.49 21.70 -16.71
C ASN A 566 -23.85 20.68 -17.65
N GLU A 567 -22.54 20.77 -17.87
CA GLU A 567 -21.73 19.91 -18.72
C GLU A 567 -21.11 18.77 -17.90
N TRP A 568 -20.46 19.11 -16.78
CA TRP A 568 -19.62 18.18 -16.01
C TRP A 568 -20.23 17.68 -14.70
N ARG A 569 -21.56 17.81 -14.55
CA ARG A 569 -22.29 17.41 -13.33
C ARG A 569 -22.08 15.96 -12.92
N TYR A 570 -21.95 15.04 -13.88
CA TYR A 570 -22.06 13.60 -13.62
C TYR A 570 -20.73 12.88 -13.78
N VAL A 571 -20.43 12.01 -12.82
CA VAL A 571 -19.28 11.10 -12.81
C VAL A 571 -19.14 10.31 -14.13
N PRO A 572 -20.17 9.57 -14.61
CA PRO A 572 -20.03 8.78 -15.84
C PRO A 572 -19.67 9.64 -17.06
N VAL A 573 -20.18 10.88 -17.13
CA VAL A 573 -19.88 11.78 -18.23
C VAL A 573 -18.41 12.18 -18.20
N ARG A 574 -17.90 12.71 -17.08
CA ARG A 574 -16.47 13.10 -17.00
C ARG A 574 -15.53 11.92 -17.20
N ARG A 575 -15.83 10.77 -16.58
CA ARG A 575 -14.97 9.57 -16.69
C ARG A 575 -14.95 9.01 -18.11
N PHE A 576 -16.08 9.06 -18.82
CA PHE A 576 -16.14 8.67 -20.23
C PHE A 576 -15.26 9.57 -21.10
N PHE A 577 -15.31 10.90 -20.89
CA PHE A 577 -14.41 11.84 -21.57
C PHE A 577 -12.94 11.53 -21.30
N ASN A 578 -12.54 11.33 -20.04
CA ASN A 578 -11.16 10.95 -19.71
C ASN A 578 -10.70 9.69 -20.47
N MET A 579 -11.55 8.66 -20.50
CA MET A 579 -11.25 7.40 -21.20
C MET A 579 -11.08 7.61 -22.71
N VAL A 580 -12.00 8.34 -23.35
CA VAL A 580 -11.94 8.61 -24.79
C VAL A 580 -10.75 9.49 -25.15
N GLU A 581 -10.51 10.57 -24.40
CA GLU A 581 -9.38 11.49 -24.58
C GLU A 581 -8.06 10.72 -24.54
N GLU A 582 -7.85 9.85 -23.53
CA GLU A 582 -6.60 9.09 -23.38
C GLU A 582 -6.47 7.96 -24.42
N SER A 583 -7.57 7.28 -24.78
CA SER A 583 -7.57 6.25 -25.82
C SER A 583 -7.20 6.82 -27.19
N VAL A 584 -7.81 7.95 -27.56
CA VAL A 584 -7.54 8.63 -28.83
C VAL A 584 -6.11 9.13 -28.85
N LYS A 585 -5.65 9.81 -27.79
CA LYS A 585 -4.28 10.30 -27.66
C LYS A 585 -3.24 9.21 -27.89
N LYS A 586 -3.33 8.08 -27.17
CA LYS A 586 -2.40 6.95 -27.34
C LYS A 586 -2.46 6.34 -28.73
N SER A 587 -3.67 6.21 -29.29
CA SER A 587 -3.86 5.59 -30.62
C SER A 587 -3.47 6.50 -31.78
N THR A 588 -3.42 7.81 -31.57
CA THR A 588 -2.94 8.79 -32.58
C THR A 588 -1.42 9.02 -32.54
N TYR A 589 -0.69 8.38 -31.62
CA TYR A 589 0.74 8.64 -31.43
C TYR A 589 1.59 8.32 -32.67
N TRP A 590 1.20 7.32 -33.47
CA TRP A 590 1.90 6.99 -34.72
C TRP A 590 1.93 8.14 -35.73
N ALA A 591 0.98 9.08 -35.64
CA ALA A 591 0.92 10.21 -36.57
C ALA A 591 1.93 11.33 -36.24
N VAL A 592 2.60 11.24 -35.09
CA VAL A 592 3.66 12.20 -34.73
C VAL A 592 4.84 11.97 -35.67
N PHE A 593 5.28 13.05 -36.33
CA PHE A 593 6.32 13.06 -37.38
C PHE A 593 5.92 12.44 -38.73
N GLU A 594 4.65 12.09 -38.93
CA GLU A 594 4.14 11.77 -40.27
C GLU A 594 3.96 13.05 -41.10
N PRO A 595 3.96 12.96 -42.45
CA PRO A 595 3.64 14.09 -43.31
C PRO A 595 2.29 14.72 -42.94
N ASN A 596 2.28 16.03 -42.65
CA ASN A 596 1.06 16.79 -42.33
C ASN A 596 0.25 17.08 -43.61
N ASP A 597 -0.33 16.04 -44.19
CA ASP A 597 -1.10 16.07 -45.43
C ASP A 597 -2.52 15.49 -45.26
N ALA A 598 -3.33 15.62 -46.32
CA ALA A 598 -4.71 15.14 -46.32
C ALA A 598 -4.83 13.63 -46.07
N ASN A 599 -3.82 12.82 -46.42
CA ASN A 599 -3.88 11.37 -46.21
C ASN A 599 -3.78 11.05 -44.71
N THR A 600 -2.85 11.70 -44.00
CA THR A 600 -2.71 11.55 -42.55
C THR A 600 -3.97 12.02 -41.82
N TRP A 601 -4.55 13.15 -42.24
CA TRP A 601 -5.78 13.68 -41.66
C TRP A 601 -6.96 12.71 -41.79
N ILE A 602 -7.16 12.14 -43.00
CA ILE A 602 -8.24 11.19 -43.26
C ILE A 602 -8.07 9.92 -42.41
N LYS A 603 -6.84 9.40 -42.28
CA LYS A 603 -6.57 8.22 -41.44
C LYS A 603 -6.94 8.45 -39.98
N ILE A 604 -6.55 9.58 -39.40
CA ILE A 604 -6.89 9.93 -38.01
C ILE A 604 -8.39 10.12 -37.85
N LYS A 605 -9.01 10.86 -38.78
CA LYS A 605 -10.45 11.09 -38.76
C LYS A 605 -11.22 9.77 -38.76
N SER A 606 -10.94 8.90 -39.73
CA SER A 606 -11.61 7.60 -39.86
C SER A 606 -11.36 6.69 -38.66
N MET A 607 -10.16 6.71 -38.09
CA MET A 607 -9.85 5.95 -36.87
C MET A 607 -10.73 6.39 -35.69
N ILE A 608 -10.86 7.70 -35.46
CA ILE A 608 -11.65 8.25 -34.35
C ILE A 608 -13.16 8.05 -34.61
N GLU A 609 -13.63 8.30 -35.82
CA GLU A 609 -15.05 8.10 -36.19
C GLU A 609 -15.48 6.64 -36.04
N ASN A 610 -14.64 5.69 -36.44
CA ASN A 610 -14.92 4.27 -36.27
C ASN A 610 -15.03 3.89 -34.78
N TYR A 611 -14.14 4.41 -33.93
CA TYR A 611 -14.17 4.18 -32.49
C TYR A 611 -15.43 4.77 -31.83
N LEU A 612 -15.76 6.04 -32.12
CA LEU A 612 -16.96 6.68 -31.58
C LEU A 612 -18.25 6.05 -32.11
N THR A 613 -18.24 5.52 -33.33
CA THR A 613 -19.37 4.73 -33.87
C THR A 613 -19.58 3.45 -33.05
N GLN A 614 -18.52 2.76 -32.65
CA GLN A 614 -18.63 1.59 -31.77
C GLN A 614 -19.22 2.00 -30.41
N LYS A 615 -18.72 3.08 -29.81
CA LYS A 615 -19.25 3.57 -28.52
C LYS A 615 -20.69 4.05 -28.59
N TRP A 616 -21.12 4.62 -29.72
CA TRP A 616 -22.53 4.92 -29.96
C TRP A 616 -23.38 3.64 -30.04
N ARG A 617 -22.91 2.60 -30.74
CA ARG A 617 -23.60 1.30 -30.80
C ARG A 617 -23.68 0.60 -29.44
N ASP A 618 -22.67 0.78 -28.59
CA ASP A 618 -22.66 0.30 -27.20
C ASP A 618 -23.63 1.07 -26.28
N GLY A 619 -24.24 2.16 -26.78
CA GLY A 619 -25.17 3.01 -26.03
C GLY A 619 -24.50 4.04 -25.13
N ALA A 620 -23.20 4.32 -25.34
CA ALA A 620 -22.47 5.33 -24.56
C ALA A 620 -22.80 6.77 -24.97
N LEU A 621 -23.14 6.96 -26.25
CA LEU A 621 -23.46 8.25 -26.84
C LEU A 621 -24.95 8.35 -27.17
N ALA A 622 -25.54 9.51 -26.88
CA ALA A 622 -26.93 9.84 -27.15
C ALA A 622 -27.12 10.37 -28.58
N GLY A 623 -28.18 9.96 -29.26
CA GLY A 623 -28.52 10.41 -30.61
C GLY A 623 -29.12 9.26 -31.42
N ALA A 624 -30.09 9.56 -32.30
CA ALA A 624 -30.74 8.53 -33.12
C ALA A 624 -29.85 8.06 -34.27
N LYS A 625 -28.86 8.88 -34.66
CA LYS A 625 -27.86 8.60 -35.69
C LYS A 625 -26.46 9.08 -35.25
N PRO A 626 -25.36 8.53 -35.80
CA PRO A 626 -24.00 8.93 -35.44
C PRO A 626 -23.74 10.44 -35.52
N ASP A 627 -24.26 11.12 -36.56
CA ASP A 627 -24.07 12.56 -36.76
C ASP A 627 -24.68 13.45 -35.66
N GLU A 628 -25.65 12.93 -34.90
CA GLU A 628 -26.22 13.61 -33.73
C GLU A 628 -25.42 13.31 -32.46
N ALA A 629 -24.73 12.17 -32.44
CA ALA A 629 -24.03 11.64 -31.28
C ALA A 629 -22.60 12.16 -31.16
N PHE A 630 -21.90 12.35 -32.28
CA PHE A 630 -20.54 12.87 -32.29
C PHE A 630 -20.18 13.53 -33.63
N PHE A 631 -19.10 14.30 -33.64
CA PHE A 631 -18.45 14.76 -34.87
C PHE A 631 -16.93 14.71 -34.73
N VAL A 632 -16.23 14.50 -35.84
CA VAL A 632 -14.78 14.62 -35.96
C VAL A 632 -14.44 15.49 -37.16
N LYS A 633 -13.77 16.62 -36.93
CA LYS A 633 -13.36 17.55 -37.98
C LYS A 633 -11.85 17.66 -38.01
N VAL A 634 -11.28 17.58 -39.21
CA VAL A 634 -9.86 17.83 -39.48
C VAL A 634 -9.71 18.23 -40.95
N GLY A 635 -8.96 19.30 -41.21
CA GLY A 635 -8.57 19.69 -42.57
C GLY A 635 -8.28 21.18 -42.75
N LEU A 636 -7.58 21.51 -43.83
CA LEU A 636 -7.30 22.88 -44.25
C LEU A 636 -8.60 23.63 -44.57
N GLY A 637 -8.78 24.81 -43.97
CA GLY A 637 -10.01 25.60 -44.10
C GLY A 637 -11.20 25.08 -43.28
N THR A 638 -11.03 23.98 -42.53
CA THR A 638 -12.03 23.45 -41.59
C THR A 638 -11.59 23.68 -40.14
N THR A 639 -10.47 23.07 -39.74
CA THR A 639 -9.90 23.19 -38.38
C THR A 639 -8.49 23.80 -38.37
N MET A 640 -7.86 23.88 -39.54
CA MET A 640 -6.48 24.36 -39.72
C MET A 640 -6.41 25.46 -40.77
N THR A 641 -5.53 26.43 -40.53
CA THR A 641 -5.09 27.42 -41.50
C THR A 641 -3.83 26.96 -42.24
N ALA A 642 -3.44 27.66 -43.30
CA ALA A 642 -2.15 27.39 -43.96
C ALA A 642 -0.96 27.60 -42.99
N GLN A 643 -1.08 28.55 -42.06
CA GLN A 643 -0.06 28.82 -41.04
C GLN A 643 0.09 27.64 -40.07
N ASP A 644 -1.03 27.02 -39.64
CA ASP A 644 -0.98 25.84 -38.77
C ASP A 644 -0.17 24.71 -39.42
N ILE A 645 -0.36 24.49 -40.73
CA ILE A 645 0.38 23.46 -41.48
C ILE A 645 1.87 23.81 -41.56
N LEU A 646 2.21 25.07 -41.85
CA LEU A 646 3.60 25.53 -41.92
C LEU A 646 4.30 25.45 -40.56
N GLU A 647 3.57 25.62 -39.46
CA GLU A 647 4.06 25.43 -38.10
C GLU A 647 4.07 23.96 -37.65
N GLY A 648 3.65 23.03 -38.51
CA GLY A 648 3.60 21.60 -38.21
C GLY A 648 2.50 21.20 -37.23
N ARG A 649 1.46 22.03 -37.06
CA ARG A 649 0.30 21.74 -36.20
C ARG A 649 -0.78 21.01 -36.98
N MET A 650 -1.39 20.03 -36.34
CA MET A 650 -2.55 19.31 -36.86
C MET A 650 -3.68 19.38 -35.84
N ASN A 651 -4.72 20.17 -36.13
CA ASN A 651 -5.84 20.40 -35.21
C ASN A 651 -7.01 19.48 -35.56
N VAL A 652 -7.40 18.62 -34.63
CA VAL A 652 -8.56 17.72 -34.74
C VAL A 652 -9.60 18.15 -33.72
N GLU A 653 -10.80 18.52 -34.18
CA GLU A 653 -11.92 18.85 -33.31
C GLU A 653 -12.86 17.66 -33.16
N ILE A 654 -13.11 17.24 -31.92
CA ILE A 654 -13.95 16.09 -31.58
C ILE A 654 -15.04 16.56 -30.63
N GLY A 655 -16.30 16.33 -30.98
CA GLY A 655 -17.45 16.56 -30.10
C GLY A 655 -18.21 15.25 -29.88
N MET A 656 -18.70 15.01 -28.67
CA MET A 656 -19.46 13.82 -28.31
C MET A 656 -20.59 14.12 -27.33
N ALA A 657 -21.75 13.51 -27.52
CA ALA A 657 -22.93 13.65 -26.69
C ALA A 657 -23.09 12.42 -25.79
N VAL A 658 -22.47 12.42 -24.61
CA VAL A 658 -22.52 11.27 -23.69
C VAL A 658 -23.89 11.14 -23.02
N VAL A 659 -24.36 9.91 -22.84
CA VAL A 659 -25.64 9.65 -22.16
C VAL A 659 -25.59 10.13 -20.69
N ARG A 660 -26.64 10.83 -20.27
CA ARG A 660 -26.81 11.31 -18.89
C ARG A 660 -27.71 10.37 -18.10
N PRO A 661 -27.45 10.14 -16.80
CA PRO A 661 -28.33 9.32 -15.97
C PRO A 661 -29.66 10.02 -15.70
N ALA A 662 -30.75 9.24 -15.64
CA ALA A 662 -32.04 9.71 -15.14
C ALA A 662 -32.01 9.72 -13.61
N GLU A 663 -31.70 10.88 -13.02
CA GLU A 663 -31.64 11.06 -11.55
C GLU A 663 -33.03 11.20 -10.91
N PHE A 664 -33.98 11.84 -11.62
CA PHE A 664 -35.32 12.11 -11.12
C PHE A 664 -36.38 11.44 -11.99
N ILE A 665 -37.30 10.69 -11.37
CA ILE A 665 -38.47 10.11 -12.03
C ILE A 665 -39.71 10.71 -11.36
N ILE A 666 -40.48 11.50 -12.11
CA ILE A 666 -41.67 12.20 -11.61
C ILE A 666 -42.91 11.51 -12.17
N LEU A 667 -43.64 10.77 -11.33
CA LEU A 667 -44.90 10.16 -11.69
C LEU A 667 -46.05 11.15 -11.46
N LYS A 668 -46.71 11.57 -12.54
CA LYS A 668 -47.85 12.50 -12.48
C LYS A 668 -49.15 11.73 -12.62
N PHE A 669 -49.86 11.55 -11.52
CA PHE A 669 -51.19 10.93 -11.52
C PHE A 669 -52.26 12.00 -11.72
N SER A 670 -53.19 11.75 -12.63
CA SER A 670 -54.42 12.53 -12.76
C SER A 670 -55.62 11.62 -12.54
N HIS A 671 -56.62 12.11 -11.79
CA HIS A 671 -57.89 11.41 -11.70
C HIS A 671 -58.66 11.64 -12.99
N LYS A 672 -58.73 10.63 -13.84
CA LYS A 672 -59.58 10.65 -15.04
C LYS A 672 -61.03 10.39 -14.60
N MET A 673 -61.91 11.38 -14.77
CA MET A 673 -63.34 11.19 -14.53
C MET A 673 -63.87 10.10 -15.45
N GLN A 674 -64.77 9.26 -14.93
CA GLN A 674 -65.40 8.19 -15.68
C GLN A 674 -66.20 8.79 -16.84
N GLU A 675 -65.85 8.41 -18.08
CA GLU A 675 -66.47 8.94 -19.31
C GLU A 675 -67.75 8.17 -19.71
N SER A 676 -68.11 7.11 -18.97
CA SER A 676 -69.35 6.34 -19.10
C SER A 676 -69.74 5.62 -17.83
#